data_AF-A0A9E2UHP8-F1
#
_entry.id   AF-A0A9E2UHP8-F1
#
_cell.length_a   1.000
_cell.length_b   1.000
_cell.length_c   1.000
_cell.angle_alpha   90.00
_cell.angle_beta   90.00
_cell.angle_gamma   90.00
#
_symmetry.space_group_name_H-M   'P 1'
#
loop_
_entity.id
_entity.type
_entity.pdbx_description
1 polymer ?
#
loop_
_entity_poly.entity_id
_entity_poly.type
_entity_poly.pdbx_seq_one_letter_code
_entity_poly.pdbx_strand_id
1 'polypeptide(L)'
;MNRLATAAAVMGVLMSVLGGGLLAASAQQAGDKPPSSGQLPMLFSTAPPTSGAQAQQKFELPSTFPTIPSGVAIIPQPDNQGQRAPAQPAASSPAASSPAAGPQAPASPASPPPAAAPGASAGNPGGVAPAMPPAQPLAPLPTTTPLPPQDVATPIVPPTIPQASPLPATAAPQPAPAQSAPAPPVSVQAAPGRVAPAQATPAAGAAPAASVTPPPTPRVVVPPLRDLPPVQSSSTYPMFAGSADSRGQIIRLRDMGRSEGLHLEGTAAEASVSFTARQDDAFVGSRVSLIFSYSQAVARDEGELSVLLNNEPVGSVAIGKSKGPKSRTEFTFSPALLATDNRLQFRFALKGQGADACKIARDKAFWVNIEPNSFVYLSAARLPLADDLAFLPRPFVDPKDPLTLTLPFVMPASPAPEILQAAGMVAGYFGLIAQYKGATFPVVFDGLPATNAIVFVLADRYPPGVASIPGEGPRLAVITNPAQVDSKLLLVIGANAAELQTAAATLALGAQHLSGGWTAARDPLPPPRKPYDAPKWISTDHPVRLGDLVAPSSLNGRRIADSPQVSFRTAPDLFFGALSGGTLYLRLHRADDTWIDAGNSRLFVYLNQRIAGEVPLEPKLKVLSRLKEWLFPGRADDRVSQVILPGYQLFSSNRLDFVFELRASQSADCTSLEWSDRTGIDPDSLIDLTHVAHFAAFPNLALFANSGFPFSRLADLSDTAFVVSEAPSAEEVQAFLNILGKIADDTGIPATRYAIVDAAHVDTVADRNLIVVGLDSPDSLLRKWESYNSVHITSTSVSAVPQPSFFQRLFQPFDPRAPYYAGAAVELARMNLGKPYAYMSSYWSPLDANRIVVAIGGNNGQALVEMTKQWEDPDITSKIQGDFFYFTDGRGEFYTSNRRKFVGQLPIWWRIQWLAGSFGPAAFILIICAILIFAVTIQRFAAYHANKLLARRA
;
A
#
# COMPACT_ATOMS: atom_id res chain seq x y z
N MET A 1 19.80 23.17 37.15
CA MET A 1 21.07 22.97 37.89
C MET A 1 21.27 21.52 38.32
N ASN A 2 20.39 20.89 39.14
CA ASN A 2 20.64 19.53 39.67
C ASN A 2 21.04 18.42 38.66
N ARG A 3 20.60 18.47 37.40
CA ARG A 3 21.02 17.48 36.36
C ARG A 3 22.49 17.60 35.92
N LEU A 4 23.14 18.75 36.11
CA LEU A 4 24.59 18.91 35.84
C LEU A 4 25.44 18.24 36.93
N ALA A 5 25.00 18.27 38.19
CA ALA A 5 25.70 17.59 39.29
C ALA A 5 25.71 16.06 39.09
N THR A 6 24.60 15.48 38.63
CA THR A 6 24.51 14.03 38.35
C THR A 6 25.45 13.60 37.21
N ALA A 7 25.57 14.41 36.15
CA ALA A 7 26.47 14.14 35.04
C ALA A 7 27.95 14.19 35.46
N ALA A 8 28.32 15.18 36.29
CA ALA A 8 29.67 15.29 36.83
C ALA A 8 30.05 14.08 37.72
N ALA A 9 29.13 13.61 38.56
CA ALA A 9 29.36 12.45 39.43
C ALA A 9 29.62 11.16 38.62
N VAL A 10 28.82 10.89 37.57
CA VAL A 10 29.00 9.71 36.71
C VAL A 10 30.31 9.78 35.91
N MET A 11 30.67 10.96 35.41
CA MET A 11 31.92 11.16 34.67
C MET A 11 33.17 10.98 35.55
N GLY A 12 33.09 11.37 36.83
CA GLY A 12 34.16 11.13 37.81
C GLY A 12 34.44 9.65 38.05
N VAL A 13 33.39 8.84 38.26
CA VAL A 13 33.52 7.39 38.49
C VAL A 13 34.16 6.69 37.28
N LEU A 14 33.80 7.07 36.05
CA LEU A 14 34.37 6.48 34.84
C LEU A 14 35.89 6.73 34.71
N MET A 15 36.36 7.91 35.11
CA MET A 15 37.78 8.28 35.04
C MET A 15 38.62 7.53 36.08
N SER A 16 38.09 7.25 37.27
CA SER A 16 38.80 6.47 38.29
C SER A 16 39.09 5.02 37.88
N VAL A 17 38.22 4.41 37.07
CA VAL A 17 38.37 3.01 36.62
C VAL A 17 39.44 2.87 35.53
N LEU A 18 39.62 3.88 34.67
CA LEU A 18 40.58 3.84 33.56
C LEU A 18 42.03 4.23 33.95
N GLY A 19 42.22 4.90 35.08
CA GLY A 19 43.54 5.41 35.51
C GLY A 19 44.49 4.38 36.13
N GLY A 20 44.00 3.20 36.54
CA GLY A 20 44.78 2.24 37.34
C GLY A 20 45.60 1.19 36.56
N GLY A 21 45.57 1.20 35.22
CA GLY A 21 45.95 0.04 34.40
C GLY A 21 47.40 -0.06 33.90
N LEU A 22 48.26 0.95 34.12
CA LEU A 22 49.65 0.94 33.63
C LEU A 22 50.66 1.46 34.67
N LEU A 23 51.25 0.55 35.45
CA LEU A 23 52.63 0.62 35.96
C LEU A 23 53.01 -0.72 36.64
N ALA A 24 54.30 -0.91 36.94
CA ALA A 24 54.88 -2.05 37.65
C ALA A 24 54.73 -3.45 37.00
N ALA A 25 55.62 -3.74 36.03
CA ALA A 25 55.91 -5.10 35.59
C ALA A 25 57.39 -5.45 35.87
N SER A 26 57.68 -6.07 37.02
CA SER A 26 59.00 -6.65 37.30
C SER A 26 58.99 -7.69 38.44
N ALA A 27 59.01 -8.96 38.04
CA ALA A 27 59.76 -10.07 38.62
C ALA A 27 59.54 -10.57 40.09
N GLN A 28 59.44 -11.91 40.16
CA GLN A 28 60.03 -12.83 41.16
C GLN A 28 59.31 -13.20 42.48
N GLN A 29 58.73 -14.41 42.39
CA GLN A 29 59.09 -15.63 43.16
C GLN A 29 58.47 -15.93 44.53
N ALA A 30 58.13 -17.23 44.64
CA ALA A 30 57.93 -18.05 45.82
C ALA A 30 56.77 -17.66 46.76
N GLY A 31 55.98 -18.65 47.14
CA GLY A 31 55.03 -18.55 48.24
C GLY A 31 55.36 -19.59 49.31
N ASP A 32 54.61 -19.56 50.40
CA ASP A 32 54.39 -20.76 51.21
C ASP A 32 52.96 -20.73 51.79
N LYS A 33 52.64 -21.75 52.61
CA LYS A 33 51.28 -22.23 52.86
C LYS A 33 50.79 -21.91 54.30
N PRO A 34 49.90 -22.69 54.95
CA PRO A 34 48.61 -22.26 55.52
C PRO A 34 48.67 -22.12 57.08
N PRO A 35 47.60 -22.31 57.92
CA PRO A 35 46.16 -22.53 57.70
C PRO A 35 45.20 -21.79 58.68
N SER A 36 43.94 -22.27 58.70
CA SER A 36 42.93 -22.21 59.80
C SER A 36 41.95 -21.02 59.84
N SER A 37 40.71 -21.17 60.33
CA SER A 37 39.63 -22.15 59.95
C SER A 37 38.31 -21.87 60.69
N GLY A 38 37.18 -21.95 59.97
CA GLY A 38 35.81 -21.92 60.53
C GLY A 38 35.14 -20.53 60.51
N GLN A 39 33.81 -20.41 60.52
CA GLN A 39 32.77 -21.46 60.49
C GLN A 39 31.39 -20.89 60.07
N LEU A 40 30.46 -21.79 59.71
CA LEU A 40 28.98 -21.60 59.60
C LEU A 40 28.40 -20.82 58.38
N PRO A 41 27.12 -21.05 57.99
CA PRO A 41 26.77 -21.15 56.56
C PRO A 41 25.42 -20.53 56.09
N MET A 42 25.13 -20.75 54.79
CA MET A 42 23.82 -20.72 54.11
C MET A 42 23.02 -19.41 54.03
N LEU A 43 23.07 -18.78 52.85
CA LEU A 43 21.89 -18.30 52.10
C LEU A 43 22.24 -18.32 50.60
N PHE A 44 21.42 -18.96 49.76
CA PHE A 44 21.69 -19.07 48.31
C PHE A 44 21.15 -17.84 47.56
N SER A 45 22.03 -17.09 46.92
CA SER A 45 21.68 -16.06 45.93
C SER A 45 21.79 -16.65 44.53
N THR A 46 20.70 -16.65 43.76
CA THR A 46 20.70 -17.15 42.37
C THR A 46 21.23 -16.09 41.39
N ALA A 47 22.07 -16.54 40.45
CA ALA A 47 22.63 -15.75 39.37
C ALA A 47 21.63 -15.59 38.20
N PRO A 48 21.79 -14.58 37.31
CA PRO A 48 20.91 -14.41 36.16
C PRO A 48 21.10 -15.54 35.11
N PRO A 49 20.02 -16.00 34.45
CA PRO A 49 20.10 -17.09 33.48
C PRO A 49 20.69 -16.63 32.13
N THR A 50 21.65 -17.40 31.62
CA THR A 50 22.09 -17.35 30.22
C THR A 50 21.16 -18.15 29.31
N SER A 51 21.38 -18.07 28.00
CA SER A 51 20.54 -18.67 26.95
C SER A 51 20.29 -20.18 27.10
N GLY A 52 19.02 -20.58 27.18
CA GLY A 52 18.59 -21.95 26.99
C GLY A 52 17.94 -22.15 25.61
N ALA A 53 18.43 -23.10 24.82
CA ALA A 53 17.87 -23.46 23.52
C ALA A 53 17.60 -24.97 23.45
N GLN A 54 16.34 -25.34 23.18
CA GLN A 54 15.86 -26.66 22.73
C GLN A 54 14.34 -26.55 22.47
N ALA A 55 13.71 -27.40 21.65
CA ALA A 55 14.23 -28.59 20.98
C ALA A 55 13.80 -28.67 19.50
N GLN A 56 14.72 -29.13 18.65
CA GLN A 56 14.36 -29.83 17.41
C GLN A 56 14.35 -31.33 17.72
N GLN A 57 13.28 -32.04 17.38
CA GLN A 57 13.33 -33.51 17.38
C GLN A 57 13.99 -34.00 16.09
N LYS A 58 15.06 -34.76 16.24
CA LYS A 58 15.81 -35.41 15.17
C LYS A 58 15.44 -36.89 15.16
N PHE A 59 14.83 -37.37 14.09
CA PHE A 59 14.58 -38.80 13.89
C PHE A 59 15.70 -39.43 13.06
N GLU A 60 15.91 -40.73 13.23
CA GLU A 60 17.13 -41.42 12.81
C GLU A 60 17.00 -42.10 11.43
N LEU A 61 18.14 -42.23 10.74
CA LEU A 61 18.32 -43.08 9.56
C LEU A 61 19.57 -43.95 9.80
N PRO A 62 19.47 -45.29 9.69
CA PRO A 62 20.57 -46.19 10.03
C PRO A 62 21.64 -46.22 8.94
N SER A 63 22.90 -46.32 9.37
CA SER A 63 24.08 -46.39 8.48
C SER A 63 24.56 -47.83 8.27
N THR A 64 24.83 -48.20 7.03
CA THR A 64 25.74 -49.31 6.69
C THR A 64 26.72 -48.90 5.59
N PHE A 65 27.99 -49.24 5.78
CA PHE A 65 29.13 -49.03 4.86
C PHE A 65 29.79 -50.40 4.61
N PRO A 66 30.49 -50.60 3.46
CA PRO A 66 31.96 -50.47 3.52
C PRO A 66 32.66 -49.90 2.25
N THR A 67 33.48 -48.87 2.47
CA THR A 67 34.95 -48.88 2.20
C THR A 67 35.51 -49.27 0.80
N ILE A 68 35.94 -48.26 0.01
CA ILE A 68 37.32 -47.96 -0.50
C ILE A 68 38.14 -49.13 -1.16
N PRO A 69 38.88 -48.94 -2.31
CA PRO A 69 39.74 -47.78 -2.62
C PRO A 69 39.86 -47.23 -4.08
N SER A 70 40.30 -45.98 -4.14
CA SER A 70 41.31 -45.33 -5.01
C SER A 70 41.76 -45.90 -6.38
N GLY A 71 41.60 -45.08 -7.44
CA GLY A 71 42.76 -44.46 -8.10
C GLY A 71 43.19 -44.90 -9.52
N VAL A 72 44.12 -44.10 -10.08
CA VAL A 72 44.82 -44.24 -11.39
C VAL A 72 43.99 -43.91 -12.65
N ALA A 73 44.63 -43.27 -13.63
CA ALA A 73 44.06 -42.85 -14.91
C ALA A 73 44.93 -43.35 -16.08
N ILE A 74 44.28 -43.77 -17.19
CA ILE A 74 44.94 -44.07 -18.48
C ILE A 74 44.03 -43.59 -19.63
N ILE A 75 44.65 -42.98 -20.65
CA ILE A 75 44.13 -42.74 -22.00
C ILE A 75 45.09 -43.48 -22.95
N PRO A 76 44.64 -44.38 -23.84
CA PRO A 76 44.54 -43.98 -25.25
C PRO A 76 43.45 -44.64 -26.13
N GLN A 77 43.24 -43.95 -27.26
CA GLN A 77 42.84 -44.35 -28.62
C GLN A 77 43.44 -45.67 -29.18
N PRO A 78 43.08 -46.15 -30.41
CA PRO A 78 41.84 -46.01 -31.21
C PRO A 78 41.46 -47.36 -31.94
N ASP A 79 41.23 -47.32 -33.28
CA ASP A 79 41.23 -48.41 -34.28
C ASP A 79 40.01 -49.37 -34.39
N ASN A 80 39.58 -49.84 -35.58
CA ASN A 80 39.87 -49.40 -36.98
C ASN A 80 38.75 -49.83 -38.00
N GLN A 81 38.86 -49.32 -39.25
CA GLN A 81 38.30 -49.71 -40.59
C GLN A 81 37.32 -50.92 -40.73
N GLY A 82 36.32 -50.95 -41.64
CA GLY A 82 36.35 -50.82 -43.12
C GLY A 82 36.36 -52.22 -43.78
N GLN A 83 35.78 -52.56 -44.94
CA GLN A 83 35.17 -51.84 -46.08
C GLN A 83 34.16 -52.77 -46.82
N ARG A 84 33.19 -52.24 -47.61
CA ARG A 84 32.98 -52.54 -49.06
C ARG A 84 31.64 -52.04 -49.63
N ALA A 85 31.67 -51.67 -50.91
CA ALA A 85 30.56 -51.59 -51.87
C ALA A 85 31.00 -52.37 -53.15
N PRO A 86 30.19 -52.59 -54.21
CA PRO A 86 29.65 -51.52 -55.08
C PRO A 86 28.27 -51.78 -55.73
N ALA A 87 27.67 -50.75 -56.38
CA ALA A 87 27.10 -50.80 -57.75
C ALA A 87 26.16 -49.59 -58.08
N GLN A 88 26.24 -49.14 -59.33
CA GLN A 88 25.38 -48.18 -60.06
C GLN A 88 25.35 -48.69 -61.55
N PRO A 89 24.64 -48.10 -62.57
CA PRO A 89 24.20 -46.70 -62.73
C PRO A 89 22.82 -46.49 -63.44
N ALA A 90 22.47 -45.22 -63.73
CA ALA A 90 21.89 -44.70 -65.00
C ALA A 90 21.11 -43.37 -64.78
N ALA A 91 20.85 -42.58 -65.83
CA ALA A 91 20.26 -41.23 -65.74
C ALA A 91 19.54 -40.75 -67.03
N SER A 92 18.98 -39.52 -66.96
CA SER A 92 18.66 -38.55 -68.04
C SER A 92 17.22 -38.41 -68.63
N SER A 93 16.61 -37.25 -68.32
CA SER A 93 16.00 -36.27 -69.27
C SER A 93 14.64 -36.62 -69.98
N PRO A 94 14.09 -35.82 -70.94
CA PRO A 94 12.90 -34.99 -70.61
C PRO A 94 11.76 -34.86 -71.70
N ALA A 95 10.72 -34.05 -71.38
CA ALA A 95 9.76 -33.40 -72.31
C ALA A 95 8.74 -34.32 -73.05
N ALA A 96 7.63 -33.85 -73.66
CA ALA A 96 6.94 -32.54 -73.70
C ALA A 96 5.45 -32.68 -74.14
N SER A 97 4.61 -31.66 -73.88
CA SER A 97 3.57 -31.19 -74.82
C SER A 97 2.87 -29.89 -74.36
N SER A 98 2.44 -29.08 -75.32
CA SER A 98 1.75 -27.77 -75.25
C SER A 98 1.09 -27.56 -76.66
N PRO A 99 0.67 -26.37 -77.17
CA PRO A 99 0.53 -25.02 -76.59
C PRO A 99 -0.76 -24.25 -77.00
N ALA A 100 -0.96 -23.05 -76.41
CA ALA A 100 -1.41 -21.78 -77.05
C ALA A 100 -1.83 -20.76 -75.97
N ALA A 101 -1.62 -19.44 -76.07
CA ALA A 101 -0.66 -18.61 -76.82
C ALA A 101 -0.54 -17.23 -76.10
N GLY A 102 0.56 -16.49 -76.28
CA GLY A 102 0.73 -15.11 -75.76
C GLY A 102 0.96 -14.10 -76.90
N PRO A 103 1.86 -13.08 -76.78
CA PRO A 103 2.54 -12.57 -75.57
C PRO A 103 2.78 -11.01 -75.57
N GLN A 104 3.74 -10.55 -74.73
CA GLN A 104 4.60 -9.35 -74.87
C GLN A 104 4.27 -7.98 -74.20
N ALA A 105 5.37 -7.28 -73.90
CA ALA A 105 5.61 -5.93 -73.35
C ALA A 105 6.99 -5.48 -73.93
N PRO A 106 7.85 -4.60 -73.34
CA PRO A 106 7.67 -3.39 -72.50
C PRO A 106 8.40 -2.14 -73.11
N ALA A 107 8.38 -0.95 -72.49
CA ALA A 107 9.47 0.07 -72.52
C ALA A 107 9.18 1.38 -71.73
N SER A 108 10.24 2.11 -71.36
CA SER A 108 10.31 3.53 -70.91
C SER A 108 11.19 4.33 -71.92
N PRO A 109 11.60 5.63 -71.78
CA PRO A 109 11.34 6.65 -70.72
C PRO A 109 11.11 8.13 -71.22
N ALA A 110 11.12 9.08 -70.27
CA ALA A 110 11.68 10.47 -70.34
C ALA A 110 10.93 11.71 -70.95
N SER A 111 10.57 12.64 -70.05
CA SER A 111 10.83 14.11 -70.12
C SER A 111 9.93 15.00 -71.07
N PRO A 112 10.02 16.37 -71.11
CA PRO A 112 8.85 17.21 -70.78
C PRO A 112 8.50 18.33 -71.83
N PRO A 113 8.24 19.61 -71.46
CA PRO A 113 6.95 20.30 -71.59
C PRO A 113 6.82 21.26 -72.81
N PRO A 114 5.69 21.99 -72.92
CA PRO A 114 5.81 23.46 -73.04
C PRO A 114 4.75 24.24 -72.21
N ALA A 115 4.81 25.57 -72.26
CA ALA A 115 4.00 26.50 -71.45
C ALA A 115 3.29 27.60 -72.27
N ALA A 116 2.22 28.20 -71.73
CA ALA A 116 1.67 29.50 -72.13
C ALA A 116 0.74 30.10 -71.04
N ALA A 117 0.58 31.44 -71.05
CA ALA A 117 -0.34 32.26 -70.25
C ALA A 117 -0.84 33.43 -71.16
N PRO A 118 -1.36 34.61 -70.72
CA PRO A 118 -1.89 35.06 -69.42
C PRO A 118 -3.22 35.88 -69.51
N GLY A 119 -3.70 36.44 -68.38
CA GLY A 119 -4.68 37.56 -68.29
C GLY A 119 -5.03 37.84 -66.82
N ALA A 120 -4.86 39.02 -66.20
CA ALA A 120 -5.34 40.40 -66.51
C ALA A 120 -6.84 40.60 -66.16
N SER A 121 -7.28 41.63 -65.40
CA SER A 121 -6.57 42.79 -64.80
C SER A 121 -7.41 43.57 -63.74
N ALA A 122 -6.72 44.36 -62.90
CA ALA A 122 -7.21 45.52 -62.11
C ALA A 122 -8.16 45.28 -60.91
N GLY A 123 -8.12 46.09 -59.83
CA GLY A 123 -7.26 47.26 -59.59
C GLY A 123 -7.19 47.77 -58.13
N ASN A 124 -6.20 48.65 -57.88
CA ASN A 124 -5.95 49.43 -56.65
C ASN A 124 -6.63 50.84 -56.79
N PRO A 125 -6.55 51.87 -55.89
CA PRO A 125 -5.52 52.22 -54.88
C PRO A 125 -6.05 52.53 -53.45
N GLY A 126 -5.24 52.85 -52.43
CA GLY A 126 -3.76 52.82 -52.28
C GLY A 126 -3.20 53.80 -51.21
N GLY A 127 -1.92 53.67 -50.85
CA GLY A 127 -1.13 54.63 -50.04
C GLY A 127 -1.17 54.43 -48.51
N VAL A 128 -0.13 54.72 -47.71
CA VAL A 128 1.20 55.32 -47.96
C VAL A 128 2.26 54.72 -46.99
N ALA A 129 3.54 54.67 -47.39
CA ALA A 129 4.72 54.38 -46.55
C ALA A 129 5.84 55.41 -46.86
N PRO A 130 6.83 55.69 -45.97
CA PRO A 130 8.07 54.88 -45.84
C PRO A 130 8.54 54.77 -44.34
N ALA A 131 9.75 54.33 -43.92
CA ALA A 131 11.07 54.11 -44.55
C ALA A 131 11.92 52.99 -43.86
N MET A 132 13.22 52.90 -44.15
CA MET A 132 14.15 51.77 -43.86
C MET A 132 15.33 52.15 -42.89
N PRO A 133 16.42 51.37 -42.62
CA PRO A 133 17.06 51.25 -41.29
C PRO A 133 18.51 51.84 -41.25
N PRO A 134 19.38 51.59 -40.23
CA PRO A 134 20.18 50.33 -40.14
C PRO A 134 20.73 49.87 -38.74
N ALA A 135 21.22 48.62 -38.69
CA ALA A 135 22.36 48.06 -37.90
C ALA A 135 22.41 48.07 -36.34
N GLN A 136 23.27 47.18 -35.77
CA GLN A 136 23.48 46.87 -34.33
C GLN A 136 24.72 47.59 -33.73
N PRO A 137 24.98 47.58 -32.39
CA PRO A 137 25.70 46.44 -31.76
C PRO A 137 25.43 46.13 -30.25
N LEU A 138 25.67 44.86 -29.87
CA LEU A 138 26.20 44.29 -28.58
C LEU A 138 25.72 44.73 -27.17
N ALA A 139 25.83 43.81 -26.20
CA ALA A 139 25.31 43.89 -24.81
C ALA A 139 26.34 44.40 -23.76
N PRO A 140 25.93 44.65 -22.49
CA PRO A 140 26.13 43.62 -21.44
C PRO A 140 25.04 43.57 -20.32
N LEU A 141 25.27 42.74 -19.29
CA LEU A 141 24.43 42.52 -18.10
C LEU A 141 24.48 43.68 -17.08
N PRO A 142 23.51 43.75 -16.14
CA PRO A 142 23.69 44.34 -14.82
C PRO A 142 23.72 43.29 -13.69
N THR A 143 24.66 43.42 -12.76
CA THR A 143 24.73 42.66 -11.49
C THR A 143 24.51 43.57 -10.26
N THR A 144 23.79 43.05 -9.27
CA THR A 144 23.83 43.32 -7.81
C THR A 144 24.45 44.63 -7.28
N THR A 145 23.70 45.38 -6.45
CA THR A 145 24.22 46.29 -5.40
C THR A 145 23.14 46.50 -4.29
N PRO A 146 23.47 46.91 -3.04
CA PRO A 146 22.81 46.33 -1.84
C PRO A 146 22.44 47.32 -0.68
N LEU A 147 22.06 46.74 0.49
CA LEU A 147 21.93 47.34 1.85
C LEU A 147 20.68 48.22 2.11
N PRO A 148 20.28 48.53 3.38
CA PRO A 148 20.91 48.28 4.70
C PRO A 148 20.03 47.44 5.71
N PRO A 149 20.46 47.20 6.98
CA PRO A 149 19.81 46.27 7.94
C PRO A 149 19.01 46.97 9.08
N GLN A 150 18.67 46.21 10.15
CA GLN A 150 17.97 46.52 11.43
C GLN A 150 16.48 46.08 11.51
N ASP A 151 15.92 45.63 12.65
CA ASP A 151 16.52 45.14 13.92
C ASP A 151 15.52 44.29 14.77
N VAL A 152 16.07 43.57 15.78
CA VAL A 152 15.42 43.11 17.05
C VAL A 152 14.17 42.18 16.98
N ALA A 153 14.02 41.33 18.01
CA ALA A 153 12.97 40.32 18.12
C ALA A 153 11.81 40.71 19.08
N THR A 154 10.60 40.19 18.79
CA THR A 154 9.46 40.12 19.72
C THR A 154 8.82 38.72 19.70
N PRO A 155 8.44 38.14 20.86
CA PRO A 155 7.78 36.84 20.91
C PRO A 155 6.32 36.94 20.46
N ILE A 156 5.90 36.08 19.52
CA ILE A 156 4.51 36.04 19.04
C ILE A 156 3.65 35.21 20.01
N VAL A 157 2.56 35.82 20.47
CA VAL A 157 1.50 35.20 21.28
C VAL A 157 0.59 34.37 20.35
N PRO A 158 0.09 33.20 20.77
CA PRO A 158 -0.83 32.40 19.94
C PRO A 158 -2.10 33.19 19.55
N PRO A 159 -2.66 32.95 18.35
CA PRO A 159 -3.77 33.75 17.82
C PRO A 159 -5.04 33.57 18.65
N THR A 160 -5.70 34.69 18.94
CA THR A 160 -7.04 34.72 19.54
C THR A 160 -8.09 34.84 18.44
N ILE A 161 -9.09 33.97 18.43
CA ILE A 161 -10.15 33.96 17.40
C ILE A 161 -11.11 35.14 17.65
N PRO A 162 -11.42 35.98 16.64
CA PRO A 162 -12.42 37.03 16.77
C PRO A 162 -13.84 36.45 16.90
N GLN A 163 -14.62 36.92 17.88
CA GLN A 163 -16.06 36.62 17.93
C GLN A 163 -16.81 37.47 16.89
N ALA A 164 -17.58 36.82 16.02
CA ALA A 164 -18.47 37.51 15.10
C ALA A 164 -19.69 38.10 15.84
N SER A 165 -19.97 39.39 15.63
CA SER A 165 -21.20 40.04 16.11
C SER A 165 -22.31 39.99 15.04
N PRO A 166 -23.60 39.95 15.41
CA PRO A 166 -24.69 39.59 14.50
C PRO A 166 -25.31 40.77 13.74
N LEU A 167 -25.56 40.58 12.43
CA LEU A 167 -26.35 41.44 11.54
C LEU A 167 -26.96 40.58 10.41
N PRO A 168 -28.08 40.99 9.78
CA PRO A 168 -29.33 41.41 10.42
C PRO A 168 -30.55 40.62 9.85
N ALA A 169 -31.70 40.71 10.51
CA ALA A 169 -32.92 40.03 10.06
C ALA A 169 -33.53 40.66 8.78
N THR A 170 -34.06 39.82 7.87
CA THR A 170 -34.84 40.27 6.70
C THR A 170 -36.18 39.49 6.63
N ALA A 171 -37.24 40.19 6.27
CA ALA A 171 -38.65 39.83 6.42
C ALA A 171 -39.10 38.41 5.99
N ALA A 172 -40.05 37.85 6.74
CA ALA A 172 -40.91 36.74 6.34
C ALA A 172 -42.34 37.24 6.01
N PRO A 173 -43.08 36.61 5.08
CA PRO A 173 -44.52 36.86 4.87
C PRO A 173 -45.42 35.80 5.54
N GLN A 174 -46.56 36.26 6.07
CA GLN A 174 -47.73 35.49 6.55
C GLN A 174 -49.02 36.24 6.08
N PRO A 175 -50.25 35.72 6.24
CA PRO A 175 -50.75 34.37 5.92
C PRO A 175 -52.16 34.33 5.26
N ALA A 176 -52.54 33.21 4.61
CA ALA A 176 -53.94 32.72 4.40
C ALA A 176 -54.90 33.60 3.53
N PRO A 177 -56.09 33.15 2.99
CA PRO A 177 -57.04 32.18 3.58
C PRO A 177 -57.88 31.21 2.66
N ALA A 178 -58.12 30.01 3.20
CA ALA A 178 -59.41 29.28 3.34
C ALA A 178 -60.26 28.67 2.18
N GLN A 179 -61.01 27.61 2.57
CA GLN A 179 -62.18 26.94 1.91
C GLN A 179 -61.85 26.00 0.70
N SER A 180 -62.53 24.86 0.47
CA SER A 180 -63.73 24.23 1.08
C SER A 180 -63.72 22.68 1.01
N ALA A 181 -64.63 22.01 1.73
CA ALA A 181 -65.00 20.58 1.60
C ALA A 181 -66.55 20.47 1.52
N PRO A 182 -67.19 19.36 1.02
CA PRO A 182 -67.52 18.24 1.94
C PRO A 182 -67.82 16.82 1.35
N ALA A 183 -67.75 15.81 2.25
CA ALA A 183 -68.63 14.61 2.41
C ALA A 183 -68.59 13.37 1.44
N PRO A 184 -68.99 12.15 1.93
CA PRO A 184 -68.95 10.84 1.22
C PRO A 184 -70.36 10.20 0.99
N PRO A 185 -70.49 8.88 0.66
CA PRO A 185 -70.80 7.89 1.73
C PRO A 185 -70.39 6.39 1.52
N VAL A 186 -70.27 5.64 2.65
CA VAL A 186 -70.81 4.27 2.99
C VAL A 186 -70.85 3.16 1.91
N SER A 187 -70.46 1.87 2.09
CA SER A 187 -69.80 1.01 3.14
C SER A 187 -69.47 -0.38 2.48
N VAL A 188 -69.21 -1.59 3.05
CA VAL A 188 -69.17 -2.32 4.36
C VAL A 188 -68.06 -3.44 4.24
N GLN A 189 -67.81 -4.53 5.01
CA GLN A 189 -68.47 -5.26 6.13
C GLN A 189 -67.49 -6.09 7.02
N ALA A 190 -67.96 -6.44 8.23
CA ALA A 190 -67.64 -7.49 9.23
C ALA A 190 -66.47 -8.53 9.11
N ALA A 191 -65.90 -8.84 10.29
CA ALA A 191 -65.35 -10.14 10.73
C ALA A 191 -66.35 -10.84 11.70
N PRO A 192 -66.22 -12.13 12.12
CA PRO A 192 -65.20 -12.55 13.11
C PRO A 192 -64.74 -14.04 13.03
N GLY A 193 -63.82 -14.47 13.92
CA GLY A 193 -63.55 -15.89 14.19
C GLY A 193 -62.23 -16.19 14.94
N ARG A 194 -62.25 -17.09 15.93
CA ARG A 194 -61.07 -17.60 16.69
C ARG A 194 -61.11 -19.14 16.74
N VAL A 195 -60.01 -19.73 17.25
CA VAL A 195 -59.86 -21.09 17.87
C VAL A 195 -59.08 -22.13 17.03
N ALA A 196 -58.19 -22.85 17.73
CA ALA A 196 -57.38 -24.01 17.32
C ALA A 196 -57.76 -25.21 18.25
N PRO A 197 -57.34 -26.50 18.10
CA PRO A 197 -55.93 -26.93 17.90
C PRO A 197 -55.63 -28.32 17.21
N ALA A 198 -54.34 -28.61 17.02
CA ALA A 198 -53.54 -29.86 17.20
C ALA A 198 -54.03 -31.32 16.91
N GLN A 199 -53.03 -32.22 16.79
CA GLN A 199 -53.04 -33.72 16.81
C GLN A 199 -53.44 -34.46 15.49
N ALA A 200 -52.89 -35.64 15.12
CA ALA A 200 -51.76 -36.47 15.62
C ALA A 200 -51.22 -37.48 14.55
N THR A 201 -50.11 -38.17 14.88
CA THR A 201 -49.44 -39.33 14.22
C THR A 201 -50.21 -40.67 14.43
N PRO A 202 -49.93 -41.84 13.76
CA PRO A 202 -48.60 -42.49 13.59
C PRO A 202 -48.36 -43.31 12.28
N ALA A 203 -47.40 -44.26 12.28
CA ALA A 203 -46.80 -44.93 11.11
C ALA A 203 -46.84 -46.48 11.13
N ALA A 204 -46.53 -47.15 10.00
CA ALA A 204 -46.02 -48.53 9.89
C ALA A 204 -45.63 -48.92 8.43
N GLY A 205 -44.86 -50.01 8.23
CA GLY A 205 -45.07 -50.90 7.05
C GLY A 205 -43.91 -51.29 6.10
N ALA A 206 -42.91 -52.06 6.59
CA ALA A 206 -42.17 -53.18 5.95
C ALA A 206 -41.82 -53.28 4.42
N ALA A 207 -40.78 -54.07 4.12
CA ALA A 207 -40.28 -54.42 2.77
C ALA A 207 -40.59 -55.88 2.37
N PRO A 208 -40.11 -56.36 1.20
CA PRO A 208 -39.53 -57.71 1.14
C PRO A 208 -38.18 -57.82 0.38
N ALA A 209 -37.54 -58.98 0.56
CA ALA A 209 -36.26 -59.41 -0.04
C ALA A 209 -36.53 -60.60 -1.04
N ALA A 210 -35.63 -61.41 -1.61
CA ALA A 210 -34.16 -61.50 -1.83
C ALA A 210 -33.91 -62.70 -2.81
N SER A 211 -32.67 -62.94 -3.24
CA SER A 211 -32.23 -64.23 -3.87
C SER A 211 -30.75 -64.54 -3.59
N VAL A 212 -30.34 -65.83 -3.63
CA VAL A 212 -29.16 -66.35 -2.91
C VAL A 212 -28.14 -67.09 -3.82
N THR A 213 -26.88 -67.17 -3.34
CA THR A 213 -25.65 -67.75 -3.96
C THR A 213 -25.48 -69.27 -3.81
N PRO A 214 -24.45 -69.86 -4.46
CA PRO A 214 -23.52 -70.76 -3.72
C PRO A 214 -21.99 -70.58 -4.05
N PRO A 215 -21.06 -71.09 -3.19
CA PRO A 215 -19.59 -70.95 -3.31
C PRO A 215 -18.86 -72.29 -3.72
N PRO A 216 -17.50 -72.36 -3.81
CA PRO A 216 -16.69 -72.83 -2.64
C PRO A 216 -15.17 -72.43 -2.53
N THR A 217 -14.76 -72.04 -1.31
CA THR A 217 -13.52 -72.44 -0.55
C THR A 217 -12.09 -72.16 -1.15
N PRO A 218 -10.93 -72.55 -0.52
CA PRO A 218 -10.16 -71.57 0.28
C PRO A 218 -8.60 -71.56 0.12
N ARG A 219 -7.94 -70.50 0.63
CA ARG A 219 -6.50 -70.51 1.03
C ARG A 219 -6.25 -69.66 2.29
N VAL A 220 -5.14 -69.92 2.98
CA VAL A 220 -4.85 -69.47 4.36
C VAL A 220 -3.75 -68.40 4.43
N VAL A 221 -4.07 -67.32 5.15
CA VAL A 221 -3.22 -66.40 5.97
C VAL A 221 -1.69 -66.38 5.74
N VAL A 222 -1.18 -65.22 5.29
CA VAL A 222 -0.16 -64.41 6.01
C VAL A 222 -0.42 -62.91 5.70
N PRO A 223 -0.48 -62.00 6.70
CA PRO A 223 -0.58 -60.56 6.46
C PRO A 223 0.80 -59.85 6.52
N PRO A 224 1.34 -59.31 5.42
CA PRO A 224 2.34 -58.25 5.47
C PRO A 224 1.69 -56.91 5.87
N LEU A 225 2.51 -55.93 6.26
CA LEU A 225 2.03 -54.63 6.72
C LEU A 225 1.25 -53.89 5.62
N ARG A 226 0.17 -53.20 5.99
CA ARG A 226 -0.45 -52.18 5.14
C ARG A 226 0.30 -50.87 5.27
N ASP A 227 0.55 -50.22 4.14
CA ASP A 227 1.04 -48.85 4.07
C ASP A 227 0.11 -47.89 4.82
N LEU A 228 0.70 -46.84 5.40
CA LEU A 228 -0.07 -45.71 5.91
C LEU A 228 -0.74 -44.99 4.74
N PRO A 229 -2.05 -44.67 4.80
CA PRO A 229 -2.68 -43.86 3.77
C PRO A 229 -2.01 -42.48 3.71
N PRO A 230 -1.86 -41.88 2.51
CA PRO A 230 -1.22 -40.57 2.38
C PRO A 230 -2.02 -39.51 3.16
N VAL A 231 -1.31 -38.68 3.92
CA VAL A 231 -1.91 -37.58 4.69
C VAL A 231 -2.49 -36.56 3.72
N GLN A 232 -3.81 -36.59 3.52
CA GLN A 232 -4.50 -35.63 2.66
C GLN A 232 -4.59 -34.26 3.34
N SER A 233 -3.70 -33.36 2.93
CA SER A 233 -3.70 -31.93 3.23
C SER A 233 -4.92 -31.23 2.60
N SER A 234 -6.08 -31.44 3.22
CA SER A 234 -7.39 -30.93 2.80
C SER A 234 -7.59 -29.45 3.16
N SER A 235 -6.82 -28.57 2.51
CA SER A 235 -7.00 -27.11 2.53
C SER A 235 -7.95 -26.60 1.43
N THR A 236 -8.48 -27.47 0.59
CA THR A 236 -9.42 -27.13 -0.49
C THR A 236 -10.78 -26.75 0.08
N TYR A 237 -11.11 -25.45 0.03
CA TYR A 237 -12.46 -24.97 0.28
C TYR A 237 -13.42 -25.54 -0.79
N PRO A 238 -14.63 -26.01 -0.42
CA PRO A 238 -15.62 -26.43 -1.41
C PRO A 238 -16.12 -25.19 -2.18
N MET A 239 -15.67 -25.02 -3.42
CA MET A 239 -16.31 -24.09 -4.34
C MET A 239 -17.67 -24.66 -4.75
N PHE A 240 -18.73 -24.11 -4.17
CA PHE A 240 -20.10 -24.41 -4.59
C PHE A 240 -20.38 -23.71 -5.93
N ALA A 241 -20.71 -24.48 -6.95
CA ALA A 241 -21.23 -23.94 -8.20
C ALA A 241 -22.57 -23.23 -7.93
N GLY A 242 -22.61 -21.93 -8.21
CA GLY A 242 -23.87 -21.23 -8.47
C GLY A 242 -24.41 -21.62 -9.85
N SER A 243 -25.53 -21.04 -10.24
CA SER A 243 -25.91 -20.99 -11.67
C SER A 243 -24.81 -20.28 -12.47
N ALA A 244 -24.56 -20.70 -13.71
CA ALA A 244 -23.44 -20.25 -14.52
C ALA A 244 -23.40 -18.73 -14.78
N ASP A 245 -24.57 -18.05 -14.71
CA ASP A 245 -24.74 -16.60 -14.83
C ASP A 245 -24.51 -15.80 -13.54
N SER A 246 -24.13 -16.44 -12.42
CA SER A 246 -24.05 -15.78 -11.11
C SER A 246 -22.62 -15.47 -10.64
N ARG A 247 -22.35 -14.19 -10.36
CA ARG A 247 -21.10 -13.71 -9.77
C ARG A 247 -21.04 -14.13 -8.30
N GLY A 248 -20.24 -15.15 -8.00
CA GLY A 248 -19.88 -15.50 -6.63
C GLY A 248 -18.85 -14.53 -6.05
N GLN A 249 -19.14 -13.94 -4.90
CA GLN A 249 -18.24 -13.10 -4.13
C GLN A 249 -17.95 -13.77 -2.78
N ILE A 250 -16.69 -13.78 -2.35
CA ILE A 250 -16.26 -14.23 -1.01
C ILE A 250 -15.54 -13.07 -0.37
N ILE A 251 -16.04 -12.61 0.78
CA ILE A 251 -15.48 -11.50 1.57
C ILE A 251 -15.08 -12.09 2.93
N ARG A 252 -13.78 -12.25 3.19
CA ARG A 252 -13.27 -12.81 4.46
C ARG A 252 -13.10 -11.72 5.50
N LEU A 253 -13.10 -12.09 6.78
CA LEU A 253 -12.84 -11.15 7.88
C LEU A 253 -11.49 -10.42 7.71
N ARG A 254 -10.45 -11.10 7.19
CA ARG A 254 -9.16 -10.46 6.88
C ARG A 254 -9.25 -9.39 5.80
N ASP A 255 -10.08 -9.61 4.79
CA ASP A 255 -10.33 -8.69 3.68
C ASP A 255 -11.14 -7.46 4.19
N MET A 256 -11.97 -7.66 5.22
CA MET A 256 -12.66 -6.60 5.98
C MET A 256 -11.77 -5.92 7.06
N GLY A 257 -10.45 -5.96 6.90
CA GLY A 257 -9.49 -5.30 7.81
C GLY A 257 -9.25 -6.00 9.16
N ARG A 258 -9.71 -7.25 9.35
CA ARG A 258 -9.47 -8.06 10.56
C ARG A 258 -8.48 -9.19 10.27
N SER A 259 -7.24 -8.81 9.94
CA SER A 259 -6.16 -9.71 9.48
C SER A 259 -5.84 -10.87 10.45
N GLU A 260 -5.91 -10.60 11.76
CA GLU A 260 -5.72 -11.58 12.84
C GLU A 260 -7.03 -12.26 13.30
N GLY A 261 -8.18 -11.85 12.75
CA GLY A 261 -9.51 -12.26 13.18
C GLY A 261 -10.12 -11.31 14.22
N LEU A 262 -10.99 -11.83 15.08
CA LEU A 262 -11.63 -11.09 16.18
C LEU A 262 -11.49 -11.85 17.50
N HIS A 263 -11.11 -11.15 18.57
CA HIS A 263 -11.05 -11.68 19.93
C HIS A 263 -12.20 -11.11 20.78
N LEU A 264 -12.93 -12.00 21.45
CA LEU A 264 -14.00 -11.68 22.40
C LEU A 264 -13.55 -12.19 23.78
N GLU A 265 -13.22 -11.29 24.72
CA GLU A 265 -12.77 -11.61 26.09
C GLU A 265 -13.90 -11.35 27.11
N GLY A 266 -14.00 -12.17 28.16
CA GLY A 266 -14.96 -12.03 29.25
C GLY A 266 -16.24 -12.84 29.09
N THR A 267 -17.19 -12.68 30.01
CA THR A 267 -18.42 -13.50 30.08
C THR A 267 -19.59 -13.01 29.25
N ALA A 268 -19.55 -11.74 28.81
CA ALA A 268 -20.37 -11.17 27.77
C ALA A 268 -19.53 -10.18 26.96
N ALA A 269 -19.48 -10.33 25.64
CA ALA A 269 -18.59 -9.58 24.76
C ALA A 269 -19.21 -9.34 23.39
N GLU A 270 -18.85 -8.23 22.74
CA GLU A 270 -19.27 -7.93 21.38
C GLU A 270 -18.12 -7.37 20.54
N ALA A 271 -18.03 -7.81 19.29
CA ALA A 271 -17.16 -7.25 18.27
C ALA A 271 -17.97 -7.02 16.98
N SER A 272 -17.52 -6.09 16.15
CA SER A 272 -18.13 -5.88 14.83
C SER A 272 -17.09 -5.59 13.74
N VAL A 273 -17.50 -5.87 12.51
CA VAL A 273 -16.74 -5.65 11.30
C VAL A 273 -17.68 -5.14 10.22
N SER A 274 -17.22 -4.21 9.39
CA SER A 274 -18.02 -3.64 8.31
C SER A 274 -17.57 -4.16 6.96
N PHE A 275 -18.50 -4.34 6.03
CA PHE A 275 -18.20 -4.70 4.64
C PHE A 275 -19.15 -3.98 3.68
N THR A 276 -18.68 -3.65 2.50
CA THR A 276 -19.49 -3.03 1.45
C THR A 276 -20.02 -4.07 0.47
N ALA A 277 -21.16 -3.76 -0.13
CA ALA A 277 -21.73 -4.51 -1.24
C ALA A 277 -21.88 -3.59 -2.47
N ARG A 278 -21.56 -4.14 -3.64
CA ARG A 278 -21.71 -3.47 -4.93
C ARG A 278 -23.18 -3.11 -5.21
N GLN A 279 -23.41 -1.95 -5.82
CA GLN A 279 -24.75 -1.36 -6.02
C GLN A 279 -25.43 -1.73 -7.34
N ASP A 280 -24.68 -2.14 -8.37
CA ASP A 280 -25.19 -2.63 -9.67
C ASP A 280 -25.28 -4.18 -9.75
N ASP A 281 -25.08 -4.88 -8.63
CA ASP A 281 -25.25 -6.32 -8.48
C ASP A 281 -26.56 -6.62 -7.70
N ALA A 282 -27.43 -7.47 -8.25
CA ALA A 282 -28.64 -7.97 -7.59
C ALA A 282 -28.36 -9.30 -6.89
N PHE A 283 -28.28 -9.27 -5.55
CA PHE A 283 -27.94 -10.44 -4.75
C PHE A 283 -29.09 -11.46 -4.67
N VAL A 284 -28.83 -12.69 -5.14
CA VAL A 284 -29.79 -13.80 -5.21
C VAL A 284 -29.54 -14.90 -4.19
N GLY A 285 -28.37 -14.91 -3.53
CA GLY A 285 -28.07 -15.86 -2.45
C GLY A 285 -26.96 -15.36 -1.53
N SER A 286 -27.08 -15.63 -0.24
CA SER A 286 -26.21 -15.06 0.79
C SER A 286 -26.04 -15.97 2.01
N ARG A 287 -24.79 -16.17 2.43
CA ARG A 287 -24.43 -17.01 3.60
C ARG A 287 -23.23 -16.45 4.36
N VAL A 288 -23.16 -16.71 5.66
CA VAL A 288 -21.98 -16.46 6.50
C VAL A 288 -21.41 -17.80 6.93
N SER A 289 -20.12 -18.03 6.70
CA SER A 289 -19.36 -19.20 7.17
C SER A 289 -18.37 -18.75 8.25
N LEU A 290 -18.62 -19.20 9.48
CA LEU A 290 -17.83 -18.87 10.66
C LEU A 290 -16.89 -20.01 10.98
N ILE A 291 -15.61 -19.70 11.19
CA ILE A 291 -14.60 -20.60 11.74
C ILE A 291 -14.14 -19.95 13.04
N PHE A 292 -14.32 -20.62 14.17
CA PHE A 292 -14.06 -20.03 15.48
C PHE A 292 -13.46 -21.04 16.45
N SER A 293 -12.80 -20.53 17.49
CA SER A 293 -12.27 -21.29 18.61
C SER A 293 -12.58 -20.63 19.95
N TYR A 294 -12.57 -21.38 21.04
CA TYR A 294 -12.93 -20.86 22.36
C TYR A 294 -12.15 -21.52 23.50
N SER A 295 -12.12 -20.85 24.65
CA SER A 295 -11.32 -21.27 25.80
C SER A 295 -11.82 -22.56 26.47
N GLN A 296 -10.95 -23.21 27.25
CA GLN A 296 -11.37 -24.33 28.09
C GLN A 296 -12.35 -23.94 29.21
N ALA A 297 -12.45 -22.67 29.58
CA ALA A 297 -13.48 -22.22 30.52
C ALA A 297 -14.85 -22.17 29.83
N VAL A 298 -14.93 -21.55 28.64
CA VAL A 298 -16.14 -21.58 27.80
C VAL A 298 -16.54 -23.03 27.46
N ALA A 299 -15.58 -23.94 27.31
CA ALA A 299 -15.84 -25.37 27.08
C ALA A 299 -16.41 -26.13 28.31
N ARG A 300 -16.19 -25.65 29.53
CA ARG A 300 -16.73 -26.24 30.78
C ARG A 300 -18.16 -25.78 31.05
N ASP A 301 -18.47 -24.55 30.66
CA ASP A 301 -19.79 -23.95 30.79
C ASP A 301 -20.61 -24.10 29.49
N GLU A 302 -21.68 -23.31 29.37
CA GLU A 302 -22.48 -23.18 28.15
C GLU A 302 -22.58 -21.70 27.79
N GLY A 303 -22.42 -21.38 26.51
CA GLY A 303 -22.56 -20.03 26.00
C GLY A 303 -23.15 -20.02 24.59
N GLU A 304 -23.44 -18.82 24.11
CA GLU A 304 -24.03 -18.58 22.80
C GLU A 304 -23.20 -17.53 22.05
N LEU A 305 -22.85 -17.85 20.80
CA LEU A 305 -22.27 -16.91 19.85
C LEU A 305 -23.34 -16.57 18.81
N SER A 306 -23.86 -15.36 18.87
CA SER A 306 -24.88 -14.81 17.96
C SER A 306 -24.25 -13.92 16.91
N VAL A 307 -24.77 -14.01 15.68
CA VAL A 307 -24.37 -13.16 14.55
C VAL A 307 -25.55 -12.35 14.06
N LEU A 308 -25.32 -11.05 13.90
CA LEU A 308 -26.30 -10.09 13.42
C LEU A 308 -25.72 -9.34 12.22
N LEU A 309 -26.56 -9.01 11.25
CA LEU A 309 -26.25 -8.20 10.08
C LEU A 309 -27.15 -6.97 10.14
N ASN A 310 -26.56 -5.78 10.17
CA ASN A 310 -27.31 -4.52 10.23
C ASN A 310 -28.29 -4.46 11.42
N ASN A 311 -27.86 -5.02 12.57
CA ASN A 311 -28.62 -5.29 13.80
C ASN A 311 -29.69 -6.40 13.73
N GLU A 312 -29.99 -6.98 12.57
CA GLU A 312 -30.95 -8.10 12.43
C GLU A 312 -30.24 -9.45 12.66
N PRO A 313 -30.83 -10.40 13.43
CA PRO A 313 -30.19 -11.67 13.75
C PRO A 313 -30.14 -12.61 12.54
N VAL A 314 -28.93 -12.96 12.10
CA VAL A 314 -28.65 -13.94 11.03
C VAL A 314 -28.68 -15.38 11.54
N GLY A 315 -28.25 -15.58 12.79
CA GLY A 315 -28.27 -16.89 13.43
C GLY A 315 -27.40 -16.92 14.69
N SER A 316 -27.58 -17.93 15.53
CA SER A 316 -26.75 -18.15 16.71
C SER A 316 -26.27 -19.60 16.80
N VAL A 317 -25.18 -19.80 17.54
CA VAL A 317 -24.59 -21.11 17.77
C VAL A 317 -24.25 -21.29 19.24
N ALA A 318 -24.83 -22.33 19.85
CA ALA A 318 -24.42 -22.78 21.18
C ALA A 318 -22.99 -23.34 21.13
N ILE A 319 -22.17 -22.90 22.08
CA ILE A 319 -20.76 -23.29 22.29
C ILE A 319 -20.57 -23.76 23.74
N GLY A 320 -19.60 -24.65 23.95
CA GLY A 320 -19.37 -25.28 25.26
C GLY A 320 -19.28 -26.79 25.19
N LYS A 321 -19.75 -27.46 26.26
CA LYS A 321 -19.60 -28.90 26.57
C LYS A 321 -19.80 -29.91 25.43
N SER A 322 -20.62 -29.60 24.42
CA SER A 322 -21.00 -30.52 23.34
C SER A 322 -20.20 -30.35 22.04
N LYS A 323 -19.21 -29.44 21.99
CA LYS A 323 -18.42 -29.15 20.78
C LYS A 323 -16.92 -29.05 21.10
N GLY A 324 -16.10 -29.34 20.10
CA GLY A 324 -14.65 -29.19 20.20
C GLY A 324 -14.20 -27.72 20.23
N PRO A 325 -13.01 -27.42 20.79
CA PRO A 325 -12.53 -26.04 21.00
C PRO A 325 -12.18 -25.27 19.72
N LYS A 326 -12.25 -25.92 18.55
CA LYS A 326 -12.38 -25.29 17.23
C LYS A 326 -13.63 -25.82 16.55
N SER A 327 -14.41 -24.95 15.92
CA SER A 327 -15.66 -25.30 15.24
C SER A 327 -15.89 -24.47 13.98
N ARG A 328 -16.74 -24.97 13.08
CA ARG A 328 -17.26 -24.25 11.92
C ARG A 328 -18.79 -24.30 11.95
N THR A 329 -19.45 -23.22 11.55
CA THR A 329 -20.92 -23.14 11.43
C THR A 329 -21.27 -22.19 10.31
N GLU A 330 -22.30 -22.51 9.53
CA GLU A 330 -22.75 -21.69 8.40
C GLU A 330 -24.21 -21.28 8.59
N PHE A 331 -24.52 -20.03 8.27
CA PHE A 331 -25.86 -19.46 8.33
C PHE A 331 -26.24 -18.88 6.97
N THR A 332 -27.41 -19.25 6.45
CA THR A 332 -27.99 -18.62 5.25
C THR A 332 -28.91 -17.48 5.70
N PHE A 333 -28.82 -16.33 5.06
CA PHE A 333 -29.66 -15.16 5.34
C PHE A 333 -30.31 -14.60 4.08
N SER A 334 -31.38 -13.83 4.23
CA SER A 334 -32.06 -13.19 3.10
C SER A 334 -31.19 -12.08 2.50
N PRO A 335 -30.96 -12.05 1.16
CA PRO A 335 -30.25 -10.94 0.52
C PRO A 335 -30.88 -9.57 0.76
N ALA A 336 -32.18 -9.50 1.09
CA ALA A 336 -32.89 -8.27 1.41
C ALA A 336 -32.44 -7.61 2.73
N LEU A 337 -31.57 -8.25 3.53
CA LEU A 337 -30.91 -7.63 4.69
C LEU A 337 -29.64 -6.84 4.32
N LEU A 338 -29.19 -6.93 3.06
CA LEU A 338 -27.99 -6.23 2.57
C LEU A 338 -28.31 -4.77 2.23
N ALA A 339 -27.47 -3.87 2.74
CA ALA A 339 -27.35 -2.49 2.28
C ALA A 339 -26.06 -2.33 1.46
N THR A 340 -25.76 -1.11 0.99
CA THR A 340 -24.44 -0.79 0.41
C THR A 340 -23.32 -0.90 1.45
N ASP A 341 -23.56 -0.42 2.67
CA ASP A 341 -22.63 -0.47 3.79
C ASP A 341 -23.24 -1.35 4.88
N ASN A 342 -22.60 -2.47 5.19
CA ASN A 342 -23.11 -3.49 6.11
C ASN A 342 -22.26 -3.59 7.37
N ARG A 343 -22.89 -3.78 8.53
CA ARG A 343 -22.23 -4.11 9.80
C ARG A 343 -22.54 -5.56 10.19
N LEU A 344 -21.53 -6.41 10.18
CA LEU A 344 -21.59 -7.77 10.72
C LEU A 344 -21.13 -7.74 12.18
N GLN A 345 -21.98 -8.20 13.09
CA GLN A 345 -21.87 -8.04 14.53
C GLN A 345 -21.86 -9.42 15.20
N PHE A 346 -20.91 -9.64 16.11
CA PHE A 346 -20.69 -10.90 16.81
C PHE A 346 -20.86 -10.69 18.30
N ARG A 347 -21.86 -11.34 18.90
CA ARG A 347 -22.19 -11.25 20.33
C ARG A 347 -21.94 -12.59 21.00
N PHE A 348 -21.04 -12.64 21.96
CA PHE A 348 -20.83 -13.78 22.85
C PHE A 348 -21.47 -13.51 24.22
N ALA A 349 -22.17 -14.49 24.77
CA ALA A 349 -22.64 -14.46 26.16
C ALA A 349 -22.59 -15.87 26.80
N LEU A 350 -22.23 -15.95 28.08
CA LEU A 350 -22.41 -17.15 28.88
C LEU A 350 -23.84 -17.29 29.40
N LYS A 351 -24.33 -18.53 29.38
CA LYS A 351 -25.68 -18.91 29.80
C LYS A 351 -25.83 -18.74 31.32
N GLY A 352 -26.81 -17.95 31.73
CA GLY A 352 -27.14 -17.73 33.14
C GLY A 352 -26.43 -16.56 33.83
N GLN A 353 -25.56 -15.82 33.14
CA GLN A 353 -24.94 -14.57 33.65
C GLN A 353 -25.51 -13.31 32.96
N GLY A 354 -26.84 -13.24 32.85
CA GLY A 354 -27.52 -12.05 32.37
C GLY A 354 -27.42 -10.87 33.36
N ALA A 355 -27.29 -9.65 32.84
CA ALA A 355 -27.31 -8.36 33.55
C ALA A 355 -26.16 -8.05 34.55
N ASP A 356 -25.76 -8.95 35.46
CA ASP A 356 -24.84 -8.64 36.58
C ASP A 356 -23.34 -8.48 36.21
N ALA A 357 -23.03 -8.23 34.93
CA ALA A 357 -21.74 -8.56 34.32
C ALA A 357 -20.53 -7.70 34.77
N CYS A 358 -20.72 -6.58 35.48
CA CYS A 358 -19.67 -5.56 35.65
C CYS A 358 -18.40 -6.03 36.38
N LYS A 359 -18.52 -6.97 37.32
CA LYS A 359 -17.36 -7.55 38.04
C LYS A 359 -16.75 -8.77 37.34
N ILE A 360 -17.37 -9.26 36.27
CA ILE A 360 -17.08 -10.58 35.67
C ILE A 360 -16.66 -10.46 34.19
N ALA A 361 -17.07 -9.40 33.49
CA ALA A 361 -16.79 -9.16 32.06
C ALA A 361 -15.32 -8.89 31.69
N ARG A 362 -14.35 -9.19 32.55
CA ARG A 362 -12.90 -9.23 32.25
C ARG A 362 -12.17 -10.42 32.89
N ASP A 363 -12.86 -11.52 33.19
CA ASP A 363 -12.18 -12.78 33.47
C ASP A 363 -11.60 -13.36 32.17
N LYS A 364 -10.26 -13.22 32.04
CA LYS A 364 -9.46 -13.68 30.89
C LYS A 364 -9.48 -15.20 30.69
N ALA A 365 -10.02 -15.97 31.63
CA ALA A 365 -10.29 -17.39 31.42
C ALA A 365 -11.31 -17.62 30.31
N PHE A 366 -12.27 -16.71 30.11
CA PHE A 366 -13.31 -16.83 29.09
C PHE A 366 -12.98 -16.02 27.84
N TRP A 367 -12.89 -16.70 26.69
CA TRP A 367 -12.72 -16.03 25.41
C TRP A 367 -13.24 -16.87 24.23
N VAL A 368 -13.55 -16.16 23.14
CA VAL A 368 -13.89 -16.71 21.81
C VAL A 368 -13.09 -15.98 20.75
N ASN A 369 -12.39 -16.71 19.89
CA ASN A 369 -11.66 -16.20 18.72
C ASN A 369 -12.43 -16.54 17.45
N ILE A 370 -12.71 -15.56 16.60
CA ILE A 370 -13.25 -15.76 15.25
C ILE A 370 -12.08 -15.67 14.28
N GLU A 371 -11.79 -16.76 13.58
CA GLU A 371 -10.61 -16.90 12.73
C GLU A 371 -10.72 -15.98 11.49
N PRO A 372 -9.61 -15.38 11.02
CA PRO A 372 -9.60 -14.41 9.91
C PRO A 372 -10.09 -14.96 8.56
N ASN A 373 -10.15 -16.29 8.42
CA ASN A 373 -10.68 -17.00 7.25
C ASN A 373 -12.19 -17.27 7.32
N SER A 374 -12.89 -16.81 8.36
CA SER A 374 -14.36 -16.71 8.33
C SER A 374 -14.79 -15.74 7.22
N PHE A 375 -15.92 -15.99 6.56
CA PHE A 375 -16.32 -15.22 5.38
C PHE A 375 -17.82 -15.07 5.20
N VAL A 376 -18.22 -13.98 4.54
CA VAL A 376 -19.52 -13.85 3.90
C VAL A 376 -19.36 -14.30 2.45
N TYR A 377 -20.26 -15.16 1.96
CA TYR A 377 -20.39 -15.47 0.54
C TYR A 377 -21.70 -14.86 0.03
N LEU A 378 -21.60 -14.14 -1.08
CA LEU A 378 -22.73 -13.59 -1.82
C LEU A 378 -22.73 -14.17 -3.23
N SER A 379 -23.91 -14.35 -3.81
CA SER A 379 -24.12 -14.67 -5.22
C SER A 379 -25.03 -13.61 -5.81
N ALA A 380 -24.59 -12.99 -6.91
CA ALA A 380 -25.32 -11.91 -7.58
C ALA A 380 -25.54 -12.20 -9.07
N ALA A 381 -26.66 -11.71 -9.59
CA ALA A 381 -26.84 -11.45 -11.01
C ALA A 381 -26.61 -9.95 -11.26
N ARG A 382 -25.96 -9.59 -12.37
CA ARG A 382 -25.72 -8.17 -12.70
C ARG A 382 -27.01 -7.49 -13.15
N LEU A 383 -27.21 -6.23 -12.76
CA LEU A 383 -28.31 -5.41 -13.29
C LEU A 383 -27.99 -4.84 -14.68
N PRO A 384 -28.93 -4.89 -15.66
CA PRO A 384 -28.74 -4.27 -16.96
C PRO A 384 -28.82 -2.74 -16.84
N LEU A 385 -27.67 -2.06 -16.90
CA LEU A 385 -27.60 -0.61 -17.00
C LEU A 385 -27.93 -0.12 -18.43
N ALA A 386 -28.51 1.07 -18.53
CA ALA A 386 -28.67 1.76 -19.80
C ALA A 386 -27.31 2.26 -20.34
N ASP A 387 -27.24 2.50 -21.64
CA ASP A 387 -26.06 3.10 -22.30
C ASP A 387 -26.08 4.62 -22.09
N ASP A 388 -25.61 5.05 -20.91
CA ASP A 388 -25.52 6.46 -20.49
C ASP A 388 -24.26 6.69 -19.62
N LEU A 389 -23.48 7.71 -19.97
CA LEU A 389 -22.27 8.14 -19.25
C LEU A 389 -22.55 8.64 -17.84
N ALA A 390 -23.78 9.06 -17.51
CA ALA A 390 -24.17 9.55 -16.18
C ALA A 390 -24.12 8.46 -15.09
N PHE A 391 -23.99 7.18 -15.45
CA PHE A 391 -23.78 6.09 -14.49
C PHE A 391 -22.31 5.90 -14.09
N LEU A 392 -21.36 6.58 -14.73
CA LEU A 392 -19.94 6.48 -14.41
C LEU A 392 -19.68 6.78 -12.92
N PRO A 393 -18.79 6.01 -12.26
CA PRO A 393 -17.85 5.05 -12.83
C PRO A 393 -18.41 3.63 -13.11
N ARG A 394 -19.69 3.36 -12.81
CA ARG A 394 -20.31 2.06 -13.05
C ARG A 394 -20.69 1.86 -14.53
N PRO A 395 -20.76 0.61 -15.01
CA PRO A 395 -20.47 -0.64 -14.32
C PRO A 395 -18.98 -1.04 -14.34
N PHE A 396 -18.09 -0.15 -14.80
CA PHE A 396 -16.66 -0.44 -14.96
C PHE A 396 -15.94 -0.62 -13.61
N VAL A 397 -16.21 0.26 -12.64
CA VAL A 397 -15.89 0.06 -11.22
C VAL A 397 -17.01 0.61 -10.33
N ASP A 398 -17.22 -0.02 -9.18
CA ASP A 398 -18.02 0.54 -8.08
C ASP A 398 -17.08 0.79 -6.89
N PRO A 399 -17.02 2.02 -6.32
CA PRO A 399 -16.28 2.30 -5.09
C PRO A 399 -16.57 1.32 -3.94
N LYS A 400 -17.77 0.73 -3.91
CA LYS A 400 -18.30 -0.17 -2.88
C LYS A 400 -18.17 -1.67 -3.22
N ASP A 401 -17.68 -2.05 -4.41
CA ASP A 401 -17.27 -3.43 -4.68
C ASP A 401 -16.05 -3.76 -3.79
N PRO A 402 -16.07 -4.77 -2.91
CA PRO A 402 -14.98 -5.04 -1.97
C PRO A 402 -13.79 -5.77 -2.61
N LEU A 403 -13.88 -6.16 -3.89
CA LEU A 403 -12.86 -6.93 -4.58
C LEU A 403 -11.91 -6.03 -5.40
N THR A 404 -10.71 -6.55 -5.69
CA THR A 404 -9.74 -5.94 -6.62
C THR A 404 -10.37 -5.72 -8.00
N LEU A 405 -10.18 -4.53 -8.56
CA LEU A 405 -10.63 -4.20 -9.90
C LEU A 405 -9.79 -4.96 -10.94
N THR A 406 -10.46 -5.66 -11.85
CA THR A 406 -9.87 -6.19 -13.08
C THR A 406 -10.65 -5.63 -14.25
N LEU A 407 -10.07 -4.66 -14.97
CA LEU A 407 -10.74 -3.89 -16.01
C LEU A 407 -9.92 -3.93 -17.32
N PRO A 408 -10.31 -4.74 -18.31
CA PRO A 408 -9.57 -4.84 -19.55
C PRO A 408 -9.54 -3.55 -20.40
N PHE A 409 -8.42 -3.34 -21.08
CA PHE A 409 -8.16 -2.22 -21.98
C PHE A 409 -7.92 -2.76 -23.40
N VAL A 410 -8.80 -2.40 -24.34
CA VAL A 410 -8.76 -2.78 -25.75
C VAL A 410 -8.11 -1.68 -26.58
N MET A 411 -7.08 -2.02 -27.34
CA MET A 411 -6.36 -1.11 -28.22
C MET A 411 -5.76 -1.88 -29.42
N PRO A 412 -5.32 -1.20 -30.50
CA PRO A 412 -4.64 -1.86 -31.60
C PRO A 412 -3.34 -2.56 -31.16
N ALA A 413 -2.93 -3.63 -31.85
CA ALA A 413 -1.59 -4.18 -31.71
C ALA A 413 -0.50 -3.12 -32.03
N SER A 414 0.64 -3.20 -31.34
CA SER A 414 1.71 -2.18 -31.36
C SER A 414 1.17 -0.75 -31.15
N PRO A 415 0.55 -0.47 -29.98
CA PRO A 415 -0.06 0.83 -29.70
C PRO A 415 0.98 1.95 -29.68
N ALA A 416 0.74 3.00 -30.46
CA ALA A 416 1.60 4.19 -30.50
C ALA A 416 1.64 4.91 -29.12
N PRO A 417 2.73 5.64 -28.79
CA PRO A 417 2.90 6.26 -27.47
C PRO A 417 1.71 7.14 -27.04
N GLU A 418 1.02 7.79 -27.97
CA GLU A 418 -0.10 8.68 -27.67
C GLU A 418 -1.37 7.91 -27.27
N ILE A 419 -1.54 6.67 -27.75
CA ILE A 419 -2.59 5.75 -27.27
C ILE A 419 -2.25 5.32 -25.84
N LEU A 420 -0.98 5.01 -25.56
CA LEU A 420 -0.52 4.67 -24.21
C LEU A 420 -0.65 5.86 -23.24
N GLN A 421 -0.43 7.09 -23.71
CA GLN A 421 -0.64 8.30 -22.93
C GLN A 421 -2.12 8.49 -22.60
N ALA A 422 -3.04 8.31 -23.56
CA ALA A 422 -4.47 8.34 -23.30
C ALA A 422 -4.92 7.21 -22.35
N ALA A 423 -4.41 5.99 -22.55
CA ALA A 423 -4.74 4.83 -21.73
C ALA A 423 -4.30 5.00 -20.27
N GLY A 424 -3.09 5.49 -20.02
CA GLY A 424 -2.58 5.69 -18.67
C GLY A 424 -3.34 6.75 -17.84
N MET A 425 -3.88 7.81 -18.48
CA MET A 425 -4.79 8.76 -17.81
C MET A 425 -6.06 8.05 -17.32
N VAL A 426 -6.64 7.17 -18.14
CA VAL A 426 -7.87 6.44 -17.83
C VAL A 426 -7.64 5.33 -16.80
N ALA A 427 -6.50 4.64 -16.87
CA ALA A 427 -6.06 3.71 -15.82
C ALA A 427 -5.84 4.43 -14.48
N GLY A 428 -5.27 5.65 -14.49
CA GLY A 428 -5.18 6.52 -13.32
C GLY A 428 -6.55 6.83 -12.70
N TYR A 429 -7.54 7.19 -13.52
CA TYR A 429 -8.92 7.42 -13.06
C TYR A 429 -9.56 6.19 -12.41
N PHE A 430 -9.46 5.02 -13.05
CA PHE A 430 -10.04 3.80 -12.50
C PHE A 430 -9.27 3.26 -11.27
N GLY A 431 -7.95 3.42 -11.22
CA GLY A 431 -7.12 3.07 -10.06
C GLY A 431 -7.41 3.94 -8.83
N LEU A 432 -7.55 5.25 -9.01
CA LEU A 432 -7.98 6.20 -7.97
C LEU A 432 -9.31 5.80 -7.30
N ILE A 433 -10.21 5.16 -8.04
CA ILE A 433 -11.53 4.70 -7.56
C ILE A 433 -11.46 3.28 -6.96
N ALA A 434 -10.54 2.44 -7.44
CA ALA A 434 -10.29 1.12 -6.85
C ALA A 434 -9.69 1.20 -5.44
N GLN A 435 -8.89 2.23 -5.16
CA GLN A 435 -8.27 2.48 -3.85
C GLN A 435 -7.49 1.26 -3.32
N TYR A 436 -7.47 1.06 -1.99
CA TYR A 436 -6.76 0.00 -1.27
C TYR A 436 -7.05 -1.46 -1.69
N LYS A 437 -8.04 -1.67 -2.57
CA LYS A 437 -8.43 -2.99 -3.10
C LYS A 437 -7.61 -3.36 -4.35
N GLY A 438 -7.05 -2.35 -4.99
CA GLY A 438 -6.18 -2.44 -6.16
C GLY A 438 -6.87 -2.54 -7.50
N ALA A 439 -6.10 -2.21 -8.54
CA ALA A 439 -6.54 -2.26 -9.92
C ALA A 439 -5.52 -2.96 -10.81
N THR A 440 -6.02 -3.90 -11.61
CA THR A 440 -5.28 -4.55 -12.69
C THR A 440 -5.95 -4.22 -14.03
N PHE A 441 -5.16 -3.86 -15.04
CA PHE A 441 -5.67 -3.48 -16.36
C PHE A 441 -5.18 -4.41 -17.48
N PRO A 442 -5.76 -5.62 -17.64
CA PRO A 442 -5.39 -6.55 -18.70
C PRO A 442 -5.53 -5.93 -20.09
N VAL A 443 -4.50 -6.05 -20.93
CA VAL A 443 -4.52 -5.47 -22.28
C VAL A 443 -4.94 -6.52 -23.29
N VAL A 444 -5.87 -6.14 -24.17
CA VAL A 444 -6.36 -6.98 -25.27
C VAL A 444 -6.07 -6.25 -26.58
N PHE A 445 -5.16 -6.80 -27.38
CA PHE A 445 -4.96 -6.35 -28.75
C PHE A 445 -5.98 -7.01 -29.69
N ASP A 446 -6.54 -6.22 -30.60
CA ASP A 446 -7.35 -6.66 -31.75
C ASP A 446 -8.50 -7.66 -31.44
N GLY A 447 -9.22 -7.45 -30.34
CA GLY A 447 -10.38 -8.24 -29.94
C GLY A 447 -11.26 -7.58 -28.89
N LEU A 448 -12.37 -8.23 -28.52
CA LEU A 448 -13.27 -7.78 -27.44
C LEU A 448 -13.37 -8.85 -26.35
N PRO A 449 -13.13 -8.52 -25.07
CA PRO A 449 -13.36 -9.44 -23.96
C PRO A 449 -14.86 -9.57 -23.64
N ALA A 450 -15.24 -10.69 -23.03
CA ALA A 450 -16.61 -10.96 -22.57
C ALA A 450 -16.94 -10.27 -21.21
N THR A 451 -16.42 -9.08 -20.99
CA THR A 451 -16.51 -8.32 -19.72
C THR A 451 -16.62 -6.82 -19.97
N ASN A 452 -16.79 -6.03 -18.90
CA ASN A 452 -16.74 -4.57 -19.02
C ASN A 452 -15.31 -4.15 -19.39
N ALA A 453 -15.14 -3.32 -20.42
CA ALA A 453 -13.82 -2.94 -20.92
C ALA A 453 -13.75 -1.49 -21.43
N ILE A 454 -12.54 -0.94 -21.46
CA ILE A 454 -12.23 0.37 -22.02
C ILE A 454 -11.69 0.18 -23.44
N VAL A 455 -12.14 0.97 -24.42
CA VAL A 455 -11.78 0.81 -25.83
C VAL A 455 -11.20 2.10 -26.39
N PHE A 456 -9.98 2.05 -26.92
CA PHE A 456 -9.31 3.23 -27.51
C PHE A 456 -9.46 3.22 -29.03
N VAL A 457 -10.10 4.26 -29.58
CA VAL A 457 -10.39 4.40 -31.01
C VAL A 457 -9.66 5.63 -31.55
N LEU A 458 -8.62 5.38 -32.34
CA LEU A 458 -7.83 6.42 -33.01
C LEU A 458 -8.15 6.42 -34.51
N ALA A 459 -8.36 7.61 -35.09
CA ALA A 459 -8.67 7.79 -36.52
C ALA A 459 -9.82 6.90 -37.02
N ASP A 460 -10.90 6.84 -36.22
CA ASP A 460 -12.14 6.06 -36.44
C ASP A 460 -11.92 4.55 -36.73
N ARG A 461 -10.80 3.98 -36.27
CA ARG A 461 -10.52 2.53 -36.35
C ARG A 461 -11.19 1.78 -35.18
N TYR A 462 -12.48 1.54 -35.30
CA TYR A 462 -13.26 0.76 -34.33
C TYR A 462 -12.90 -0.74 -34.36
N PRO A 463 -12.89 -1.46 -33.21
CA PRO A 463 -12.71 -2.91 -33.19
C PRO A 463 -13.82 -3.67 -33.94
N PRO A 464 -13.56 -4.89 -34.43
CA PRO A 464 -14.58 -5.71 -35.11
C PRO A 464 -15.85 -5.90 -34.25
N GLY A 465 -17.01 -5.66 -34.86
CA GLY A 465 -18.32 -5.74 -34.21
C GLY A 465 -18.77 -4.46 -33.49
N VAL A 466 -17.90 -3.48 -33.31
CA VAL A 466 -18.27 -2.16 -32.75
C VAL A 466 -18.76 -1.24 -33.89
N ALA A 467 -19.96 -0.68 -33.74
CA ALA A 467 -20.47 0.33 -34.67
C ALA A 467 -19.80 1.70 -34.43
N SER A 468 -19.60 2.46 -35.51
CA SER A 468 -19.04 3.80 -35.42
C SER A 468 -19.98 4.77 -34.68
N ILE A 469 -19.43 5.53 -33.73
CA ILE A 469 -20.17 6.59 -33.03
C ILE A 469 -20.22 7.83 -33.94
N PRO A 470 -21.37 8.52 -34.09
CA PRO A 470 -21.48 9.71 -34.93
C PRO A 470 -20.73 10.93 -34.35
N GLY A 471 -20.65 11.99 -35.14
CA GLY A 471 -20.00 13.26 -34.78
C GLY A 471 -18.51 13.33 -35.15
N GLU A 472 -17.91 14.49 -34.90
CA GLU A 472 -16.51 14.80 -35.18
C GLU A 472 -15.77 15.14 -33.88
N GLY A 473 -14.42 15.09 -33.93
CA GLY A 473 -13.56 15.48 -32.82
C GLY A 473 -13.50 14.47 -31.66
N PRO A 474 -12.96 14.89 -30.50
CA PRO A 474 -12.74 14.03 -29.35
C PRO A 474 -14.06 13.68 -28.67
N ARG A 475 -14.32 12.40 -28.44
CA ARG A 475 -15.62 11.88 -28.00
C ARG A 475 -15.46 10.75 -26.97
N LEU A 476 -16.46 10.64 -26.10
CA LEU A 476 -16.63 9.54 -25.14
C LEU A 476 -17.98 8.88 -25.38
N ALA A 477 -18.06 7.56 -25.31
CA ALA A 477 -19.33 6.82 -25.48
C ALA A 477 -19.39 5.57 -24.62
N VAL A 478 -20.57 5.24 -24.08
CA VAL A 478 -20.87 3.94 -23.46
C VAL A 478 -21.80 3.18 -24.39
N ILE A 479 -21.46 1.93 -24.70
CA ILE A 479 -22.31 1.02 -25.45
C ILE A 479 -22.39 -0.36 -24.77
N THR A 480 -23.45 -1.09 -25.07
CA THR A 480 -23.55 -2.52 -24.77
C THR A 480 -22.50 -3.30 -25.57
N ASN A 481 -21.78 -4.20 -24.90
CA ASN A 481 -20.70 -4.98 -25.49
C ASN A 481 -21.26 -6.05 -26.45
N PRO A 482 -20.92 -6.05 -27.74
CA PRO A 482 -21.42 -7.05 -28.69
C PRO A 482 -20.88 -8.47 -28.43
N ALA A 483 -19.80 -8.62 -27.64
CA ALA A 483 -19.30 -9.93 -27.23
C ALA A 483 -20.12 -10.55 -26.08
N GLN A 484 -20.71 -9.74 -25.20
CA GLN A 484 -21.53 -10.20 -24.06
C GLN A 484 -22.47 -9.11 -23.54
N VAL A 485 -23.80 -9.34 -23.67
CA VAL A 485 -24.86 -8.32 -23.55
C VAL A 485 -25.03 -7.74 -22.14
N ASP A 486 -24.69 -8.46 -21.08
CA ASP A 486 -24.70 -7.93 -19.71
C ASP A 486 -23.44 -7.09 -19.37
N SER A 487 -22.57 -6.84 -20.35
CA SER A 487 -21.37 -6.03 -20.18
C SER A 487 -21.34 -4.79 -21.08
N LYS A 488 -20.53 -3.80 -20.71
CA LYS A 488 -20.44 -2.48 -21.36
C LYS A 488 -19.03 -2.17 -21.85
N LEU A 489 -18.94 -1.42 -22.93
CA LEU A 489 -17.70 -0.83 -23.44
C LEU A 489 -17.73 0.68 -23.22
N LEU A 490 -16.65 1.25 -22.68
CA LEU A 490 -16.42 2.70 -22.62
C LEU A 490 -15.39 3.06 -23.70
N LEU A 491 -15.86 3.74 -24.74
CA LEU A 491 -15.07 4.14 -25.90
C LEU A 491 -14.46 5.51 -25.65
N VAL A 492 -13.14 5.60 -25.82
CA VAL A 492 -12.34 6.83 -25.82
C VAL A 492 -11.90 7.08 -27.26
N ILE A 493 -12.41 8.14 -27.88
CA ILE A 493 -12.40 8.33 -29.33
C ILE A 493 -11.73 9.65 -29.69
N GLY A 494 -10.85 9.65 -30.69
CA GLY A 494 -10.30 10.86 -31.32
C GLY A 494 -9.77 10.61 -32.73
N ALA A 495 -9.87 11.60 -33.61
CA ALA A 495 -9.32 11.50 -34.96
C ALA A 495 -7.78 11.49 -34.98
N ASN A 496 -7.15 12.04 -33.94
CA ASN A 496 -5.71 12.15 -33.75
C ASN A 496 -5.31 12.04 -32.27
N ALA A 497 -4.00 12.04 -32.01
CA ALA A 497 -3.41 11.94 -30.67
C ALA A 497 -3.92 12.98 -29.66
N ALA A 498 -3.96 14.26 -30.05
CA ALA A 498 -4.38 15.34 -29.15
C ALA A 498 -5.87 15.24 -28.79
N GLU A 499 -6.69 14.79 -29.73
CA GLU A 499 -8.10 14.49 -29.47
C GLU A 499 -8.28 13.29 -28.54
N LEU A 500 -7.58 12.18 -28.78
CA LEU A 500 -7.65 10.99 -27.93
C LEU A 500 -7.23 11.30 -26.49
N GLN A 501 -6.20 12.13 -26.31
CA GLN A 501 -5.77 12.64 -25.00
C GLN A 501 -6.79 13.60 -24.39
N THR A 502 -7.46 14.44 -25.18
CA THR A 502 -8.54 15.33 -24.70
C THR A 502 -9.75 14.52 -24.21
N ALA A 503 -10.11 13.45 -24.91
CA ALA A 503 -11.15 12.52 -24.48
C ALA A 503 -10.77 11.79 -23.18
N ALA A 504 -9.55 11.25 -23.10
CA ALA A 504 -9.03 10.60 -21.90
C ALA A 504 -8.95 11.54 -20.69
N ALA A 505 -8.50 12.78 -20.88
CA ALA A 505 -8.44 13.81 -19.84
C ALA A 505 -9.83 14.26 -19.37
N THR A 506 -10.77 14.47 -20.30
CA THR A 506 -12.17 14.81 -19.97
C THR A 506 -12.82 13.69 -19.14
N LEU A 507 -12.55 12.41 -19.47
CA LEU A 507 -12.98 11.29 -18.63
C LEU A 507 -12.30 11.33 -17.26
N ALA A 508 -10.96 11.40 -17.23
CA ALA A 508 -10.19 11.24 -16.00
C ALA A 508 -10.38 12.39 -14.97
N LEU A 509 -10.71 13.59 -15.43
CA LEU A 509 -10.89 14.78 -14.59
C LEU A 509 -12.38 15.20 -14.44
N GLY A 510 -13.24 14.83 -15.40
CA GLY A 510 -14.59 15.38 -15.55
C GLY A 510 -15.74 14.36 -15.56
N ALA A 511 -15.48 13.06 -15.33
CA ALA A 511 -16.47 11.97 -15.46
C ALA A 511 -17.88 12.25 -14.89
N GLN A 512 -17.99 12.92 -13.74
CA GLN A 512 -19.28 13.18 -13.08
C GLN A 512 -20.14 14.26 -13.77
N HIS A 513 -19.61 14.94 -14.79
CA HIS A 513 -20.34 15.90 -15.62
C HIS A 513 -20.78 15.30 -16.97
N LEU A 514 -20.46 14.03 -17.24
CA LEU A 514 -20.80 13.33 -18.48
C LEU A 514 -22.22 12.75 -18.40
N SER A 515 -22.94 12.74 -19.52
CA SER A 515 -24.31 12.21 -19.63
C SER A 515 -24.66 11.87 -21.08
N GLY A 516 -25.68 11.02 -21.25
CA GLY A 516 -26.06 10.43 -22.54
C GLY A 516 -25.14 9.28 -22.96
N GLY A 517 -25.59 8.48 -23.94
CA GLY A 517 -24.80 7.34 -24.44
C GLY A 517 -23.50 7.74 -25.14
N TRP A 518 -23.39 8.98 -25.62
CA TRP A 518 -22.12 9.58 -26.03
C TRP A 518 -22.13 11.09 -25.83
N THR A 519 -20.94 11.68 -25.70
CA THR A 519 -20.73 13.13 -25.58
C THR A 519 -19.42 13.57 -26.23
N ALA A 520 -19.32 14.85 -26.57
CA ALA A 520 -18.09 15.46 -27.07
C ALA A 520 -17.21 15.90 -25.89
N ALA A 521 -15.97 15.44 -25.87
CA ALA A 521 -14.97 15.84 -24.88
C ALA A 521 -14.44 17.25 -25.19
N ARG A 522 -14.26 18.10 -24.17
CA ARG A 522 -13.93 19.52 -24.35
C ARG A 522 -13.01 20.12 -23.29
N ASP A 523 -12.65 19.37 -22.25
CA ASP A 523 -11.95 19.93 -21.10
C ASP A 523 -10.45 20.04 -21.37
N PRO A 524 -9.87 21.26 -21.41
CA PRO A 524 -8.43 21.42 -21.54
C PRO A 524 -7.73 21.01 -20.24
N LEU A 525 -6.52 20.46 -20.35
CA LEU A 525 -5.73 20.06 -19.18
C LEU A 525 -5.51 21.26 -18.21
N PRO A 526 -5.78 21.09 -16.90
CA PRO A 526 -5.62 22.15 -15.92
C PRO A 526 -4.15 22.61 -15.81
N PRO A 527 -3.89 23.81 -15.24
CA PRO A 527 -2.53 24.30 -15.05
C PRO A 527 -1.62 23.26 -14.35
N PRO A 528 -0.31 23.20 -14.69
CA PRO A 528 0.62 22.27 -14.05
C PRO A 528 0.60 22.38 -12.52
N ARG A 529 0.70 21.22 -11.87
CA ARG A 529 0.64 21.08 -10.41
C ARG A 529 1.87 21.66 -9.73
N LYS A 530 1.74 21.98 -8.43
CA LYS A 530 2.83 22.42 -7.57
C LYS A 530 3.52 21.23 -6.88
N PRO A 531 4.78 21.38 -6.43
CA PRO A 531 5.43 20.38 -5.59
C PRO A 531 4.60 20.08 -4.34
N TYR A 532 4.41 18.79 -4.05
CA TYR A 532 3.75 18.27 -2.85
C TYR A 532 2.25 18.62 -2.70
N ASP A 533 1.57 19.08 -3.76
CA ASP A 533 0.14 19.45 -3.71
C ASP A 533 -0.86 18.29 -3.86
N ALA A 534 -0.40 17.04 -3.76
CA ALA A 534 -1.18 15.83 -4.04
C ALA A 534 -2.41 15.71 -3.12
N PRO A 535 -3.65 15.58 -3.63
CA PRO A 535 -4.88 15.71 -2.82
C PRO A 535 -5.04 14.75 -1.63
N LYS A 536 -4.38 13.58 -1.63
CA LYS A 536 -4.40 12.63 -0.51
C LYS A 536 -3.26 12.83 0.49
N TRP A 537 -2.25 13.63 0.18
CA TRP A 537 -1.18 13.94 1.13
C TRP A 537 -1.65 15.04 2.07
N ILE A 538 -1.50 14.81 3.38
CA ILE A 538 -1.77 15.82 4.39
C ILE A 538 -0.80 17.01 4.20
N SER A 539 -1.32 18.24 4.30
CA SER A 539 -0.52 19.44 4.03
C SER A 539 0.62 19.61 5.04
N THR A 540 1.75 20.09 4.54
CA THR A 540 2.89 20.58 5.33
C THR A 540 2.93 22.11 5.42
N ASP A 541 1.98 22.82 4.78
CA ASP A 541 1.87 24.29 4.85
C ASP A 541 1.04 24.77 6.05
N HIS A 542 0.09 23.94 6.52
CA HIS A 542 -0.84 24.28 7.60
C HIS A 542 -1.33 23.03 8.37
N PRO A 543 -1.78 23.17 9.64
CA PRO A 543 -2.43 22.08 10.36
C PRO A 543 -3.78 21.69 9.76
N VAL A 544 -4.07 20.39 9.70
CA VAL A 544 -5.28 19.79 9.09
C VAL A 544 -6.16 19.16 10.17
N ARG A 545 -7.50 19.25 10.06
CA ARG A 545 -8.42 18.68 11.07
C ARG A 545 -8.64 17.18 10.85
N LEU A 546 -8.87 16.42 11.92
CA LEU A 546 -9.26 15.02 11.81
C LEU A 546 -10.62 14.85 11.09
N GLY A 547 -11.53 15.81 11.25
CA GLY A 547 -12.80 15.87 10.52
C GLY A 547 -12.69 16.13 9.02
N ASP A 548 -11.53 16.61 8.54
CA ASP A 548 -11.25 16.77 7.10
C ASP A 548 -10.75 15.44 6.49
N LEU A 549 -10.25 14.52 7.33
CA LEU A 549 -9.63 13.24 6.94
C LEU A 549 -10.59 12.04 7.05
N VAL A 550 -11.51 12.07 8.02
CA VAL A 550 -12.53 11.03 8.22
C VAL A 550 -13.88 11.64 8.59
N ALA A 551 -14.96 10.89 8.37
CA ALA A 551 -16.30 11.31 8.78
C ALA A 551 -16.35 11.57 10.31
N PRO A 552 -16.92 12.70 10.78
CA PRO A 552 -17.05 13.00 12.22
C PRO A 552 -17.63 11.86 13.05
N SER A 553 -18.62 11.13 12.53
CA SER A 553 -19.25 9.98 13.19
C SER A 553 -18.32 8.78 13.44
N SER A 554 -17.16 8.69 12.77
CA SER A 554 -16.13 7.67 13.03
C SER A 554 -15.09 8.07 14.07
N LEU A 555 -15.09 9.33 14.54
CA LEU A 555 -14.24 9.80 15.64
C LEU A 555 -14.87 9.58 17.04
N ASN A 556 -16.16 9.23 17.08
CA ASN A 556 -16.85 8.88 18.32
C ASN A 556 -16.45 7.47 18.79
N GLY A 557 -16.05 7.34 20.04
CA GLY A 557 -15.74 6.06 20.70
C GLY A 557 -17.02 5.35 21.12
N ARG A 558 -17.81 4.91 20.13
CA ARG A 558 -19.19 4.40 20.31
C ARG A 558 -19.34 3.31 21.38
N ARG A 559 -18.28 2.53 21.62
CA ARG A 559 -18.18 1.48 22.65
C ARG A 559 -16.72 1.33 23.10
N ILE A 560 -16.50 0.72 24.27
CA ILE A 560 -15.14 0.41 24.79
C ILE A 560 -14.31 -0.46 23.82
N ALA A 561 -14.95 -1.22 22.92
CA ALA A 561 -14.30 -2.04 21.89
C ALA A 561 -14.18 -1.35 20.52
N ASP A 562 -14.88 -0.23 20.28
CA ASP A 562 -14.84 0.51 19.02
C ASP A 562 -13.75 1.60 19.15
N SER A 563 -12.52 1.28 18.69
CA SER A 563 -11.38 2.21 18.60
C SER A 563 -11.46 3.01 17.29
N PRO A 564 -11.67 4.35 17.31
CA PRO A 564 -11.56 5.19 16.12
C PRO A 564 -10.23 5.01 15.39
N GLN A 565 -10.26 5.16 14.07
CA GLN A 565 -9.09 5.03 13.20
C GLN A 565 -9.05 6.20 12.21
N VAL A 566 -7.89 6.85 12.10
CA VAL A 566 -7.64 7.89 11.08
C VAL A 566 -6.46 7.46 10.24
N SER A 567 -6.70 7.18 8.97
CA SER A 567 -5.64 6.93 7.99
C SER A 567 -5.34 8.22 7.23
N PHE A 568 -4.06 8.55 7.04
CA PHE A 568 -3.61 9.71 6.27
C PHE A 568 -2.31 9.39 5.55
N ARG A 569 -2.10 9.99 4.36
CA ARG A 569 -0.85 9.85 3.61
C ARG A 569 0.02 11.10 3.79
N THR A 570 1.33 10.96 3.63
CA THR A 570 2.30 12.07 3.60
C THR A 570 3.20 11.95 2.38
N ALA A 571 3.86 13.03 2.00
CA ALA A 571 5.06 12.90 1.17
C ALA A 571 6.07 11.93 1.85
N PRO A 572 6.83 11.12 1.09
CA PRO A 572 7.73 10.11 1.65
C PRO A 572 9.13 10.66 1.96
N ASP A 573 9.44 11.89 1.54
CA ASP A 573 10.72 12.57 1.76
C ASP A 573 10.74 13.48 3.01
N LEU A 574 9.72 13.36 3.87
CA LEU A 574 9.61 14.13 5.10
C LEU A 574 10.72 13.81 6.11
N PHE A 575 11.59 14.78 6.28
CA PHE A 575 12.68 14.80 7.24
C PHE A 575 12.29 15.62 8.48
N PHE A 576 12.19 14.91 9.60
CA PHE A 576 12.12 15.50 10.94
C PHE A 576 13.51 15.49 11.59
N GLY A 577 13.85 16.56 12.32
CA GLY A 577 15.08 16.65 13.12
C GLY A 577 15.12 15.63 14.29
N ALA A 578 16.28 15.49 14.92
CA ALA A 578 16.50 14.48 15.97
C ALA A 578 15.51 14.62 17.14
N LEU A 579 14.83 13.52 17.49
CA LEU A 579 13.78 13.45 18.53
C LEU A 579 12.56 14.36 18.29
N SER A 580 12.33 14.81 17.05
CA SER A 580 11.12 15.56 16.65
C SER A 580 10.16 14.72 15.80
N GLY A 581 9.04 15.32 15.41
CA GLY A 581 7.94 14.69 14.69
C GLY A 581 6.80 15.68 14.45
N GLY A 582 5.68 15.19 13.91
CA GLY A 582 4.45 15.97 13.83
C GLY A 582 3.83 16.19 15.22
N THR A 583 2.96 17.18 15.35
CA THR A 583 2.18 17.40 16.58
C THR A 583 0.71 17.10 16.34
N LEU A 584 0.14 16.19 17.12
CA LEU A 584 -1.29 15.92 17.16
C LEU A 584 -1.90 16.67 18.35
N TYR A 585 -2.82 17.58 18.05
CA TYR A 585 -3.58 18.38 19.01
C TYR A 585 -4.97 17.75 19.18
N LEU A 586 -5.13 16.85 20.14
CA LEU A 586 -6.40 16.19 20.44
C LEU A 586 -7.27 17.04 21.36
N ARG A 587 -8.52 17.27 20.96
CA ARG A 587 -9.61 17.62 21.88
C ARG A 587 -10.51 16.40 22.05
N LEU A 588 -10.96 16.16 23.27
CA LEU A 588 -11.77 14.99 23.60
C LEU A 588 -13.13 15.44 24.10
N HIS A 589 -14.19 14.99 23.42
CA HIS A 589 -15.54 15.09 23.95
C HIS A 589 -15.75 13.98 24.98
N ARG A 590 -16.24 14.35 26.15
CA ARG A 590 -16.60 13.41 27.22
C ARG A 590 -18.10 13.35 27.37
N ALA A 591 -18.67 12.16 27.52
CA ALA A 591 -20.02 12.05 28.05
C ALA A 591 -20.04 12.45 29.54
N ASP A 592 -21.12 13.07 30.02
CA ASP A 592 -21.33 13.34 31.46
C ASP A 592 -21.83 12.12 32.24
N ASP A 593 -21.30 10.97 31.85
CA ASP A 593 -21.65 9.65 32.32
C ASP A 593 -21.04 9.40 33.72
N THR A 594 -21.89 9.36 34.74
CA THR A 594 -21.47 9.10 36.15
C THR A 594 -20.87 7.70 36.38
N TRP A 595 -20.90 6.82 35.38
CA TRP A 595 -20.29 5.49 35.43
C TRP A 595 -18.80 5.49 35.04
N ILE A 596 -18.26 6.55 34.42
CA ILE A 596 -16.85 6.60 33.97
C ILE A 596 -15.94 7.22 35.05
N ASP A 597 -14.94 6.48 35.50
CA ASP A 597 -13.81 7.01 36.29
C ASP A 597 -12.82 7.72 35.34
N ALA A 598 -13.13 8.97 35.00
CA ALA A 598 -12.29 9.79 34.12
C ALA A 598 -10.88 10.04 34.69
N GLY A 599 -10.74 10.03 36.02
CA GLY A 599 -9.47 10.19 36.73
C GLY A 599 -8.51 9.02 36.58
N ASN A 600 -8.99 7.83 36.21
CA ASN A 600 -8.14 6.65 35.93
C ASN A 600 -8.31 6.09 34.50
N SER A 601 -9.25 6.60 33.71
CA SER A 601 -9.43 6.28 32.29
C SER A 601 -8.42 7.00 31.38
N ARG A 602 -8.01 6.34 30.30
CA ARG A 602 -6.95 6.82 29.38
C ARG A 602 -7.34 6.61 27.92
N LEU A 603 -6.87 7.48 27.04
CA LEU A 603 -6.81 7.28 25.60
C LEU A 603 -5.36 6.98 25.21
N PHE A 604 -5.12 5.83 24.59
CA PHE A 604 -3.84 5.53 23.94
C PHE A 604 -3.92 5.88 22.46
N VAL A 605 -2.92 6.63 21.99
CA VAL A 605 -2.75 6.96 20.58
C VAL A 605 -1.62 6.09 20.04
N TYR A 606 -1.96 5.20 19.11
CA TYR A 606 -0.98 4.43 18.35
C TYR A 606 -0.82 5.07 16.97
N LEU A 607 0.42 5.18 16.49
CA LEU A 607 0.77 5.48 15.11
C LEU A 607 1.40 4.20 14.52
N ASN A 608 0.83 3.68 13.43
CA ASN A 608 1.35 2.52 12.72
C ASN A 608 1.65 1.34 13.68
N GLN A 609 0.63 0.97 14.47
CA GLN A 609 0.64 -0.08 15.51
C GLN A 609 1.59 0.17 16.71
N ARG A 610 2.29 1.31 16.78
CA ARG A 610 3.22 1.65 17.89
C ARG A 610 2.68 2.81 18.71
N ILE A 611 2.85 2.76 20.03
CA ILE A 611 2.37 3.84 20.91
C ILE A 611 3.12 5.16 20.60
N ALA A 612 2.35 6.20 20.25
CA ALA A 612 2.82 7.57 20.06
C ALA A 612 2.60 8.40 21.34
N GLY A 613 1.51 8.16 22.08
CA GLY A 613 1.26 8.82 23.36
C GLY A 613 0.09 8.23 24.17
N GLU A 614 -0.01 8.70 25.41
CA GLU A 614 -1.11 8.44 26.35
C GLU A 614 -1.72 9.79 26.75
N VAL A 615 -3.04 9.92 26.64
CA VAL A 615 -3.81 11.11 27.06
C VAL A 615 -4.77 10.70 28.18
N PRO A 616 -4.68 11.27 29.39
CA PRO A 616 -5.65 10.99 30.45
C PRO A 616 -6.98 11.70 30.14
N LEU A 617 -8.11 11.02 30.37
CA LEU A 617 -9.43 11.65 30.17
C LEU A 617 -9.66 12.81 31.16
N GLU A 618 -9.13 12.70 32.39
CA GLU A 618 -9.05 13.82 33.33
C GLU A 618 -7.60 14.10 33.75
N PRO A 619 -6.99 15.20 33.27
CA PRO A 619 -5.66 15.64 33.69
C PRO A 619 -5.58 15.91 35.21
N LYS A 620 -4.76 15.14 35.93
CA LYS A 620 -4.48 15.34 37.37
C LYS A 620 -3.68 16.62 37.60
N LEU A 621 -4.41 17.73 37.72
CA LEU A 621 -3.91 19.10 37.85
C LEU A 621 -2.89 19.26 39.00
N LYS A 622 -1.78 19.94 38.71
CA LYS A 622 -0.85 20.43 39.74
C LYS A 622 -1.42 21.70 40.38
N VAL A 623 -0.96 22.05 41.58
CA VAL A 623 -1.54 23.16 42.37
C VAL A 623 -1.58 24.49 41.60
N LEU A 624 -0.54 24.82 40.82
CA LEU A 624 -0.52 26.05 40.02
C LEU A 624 -1.55 26.06 38.87
N SER A 625 -1.88 24.91 38.28
CA SER A 625 -2.86 24.88 37.19
C SER A 625 -4.29 25.02 37.73
N ARG A 626 -4.60 24.50 38.93
CA ARG A 626 -5.86 24.82 39.63
C ARG A 626 -6.01 26.33 39.92
N LEU A 627 -4.92 27.00 40.29
CA LEU A 627 -4.95 28.45 40.52
C LEU A 627 -5.23 29.24 39.23
N LYS A 628 -4.63 28.83 38.10
CA LYS A 628 -4.92 29.42 36.77
C LYS A 628 -6.38 29.20 36.37
N GLU A 629 -6.91 28.01 36.63
CA GLU A 629 -8.29 27.62 36.27
C GLU A 629 -9.35 28.34 37.13
N TRP A 630 -9.03 28.64 38.39
CA TRP A 630 -9.83 29.52 39.25
C TRP A 630 -9.82 30.99 38.80
N LEU A 631 -8.69 31.48 38.27
CA LEU A 631 -8.55 32.84 37.72
C LEU A 631 -9.17 33.00 36.32
N PHE A 632 -9.22 31.94 35.53
CA PHE A 632 -9.69 31.94 34.14
C PHE A 632 -10.57 30.71 33.85
N PRO A 633 -11.85 30.72 34.27
CA PRO A 633 -12.78 29.61 34.03
C PRO A 633 -13.19 29.53 32.55
N GLY A 634 -12.45 28.75 31.77
CA GLY A 634 -12.90 28.24 30.47
C GLY A 634 -13.90 27.09 30.62
N ARG A 635 -14.52 26.65 29.52
CA ARG A 635 -15.30 25.40 29.53
C ARG A 635 -14.34 24.21 29.64
N ALA A 636 -14.78 23.14 30.29
CA ALA A 636 -13.95 21.96 30.52
C ALA A 636 -13.62 21.18 29.23
N ASP A 637 -14.49 21.28 28.23
CA ASP A 637 -14.42 20.55 26.96
C ASP A 637 -13.33 21.07 26.00
N ASP A 638 -12.94 22.35 26.10
CA ASP A 638 -11.96 23.01 25.21
C ASP A 638 -10.48 22.53 25.45
N ARG A 639 -10.27 21.40 26.13
CA ARG A 639 -8.96 20.92 26.59
C ARG A 639 -8.15 20.22 25.50
N VAL A 640 -7.34 20.99 24.78
CA VAL A 640 -6.36 20.49 23.81
C VAL A 640 -5.19 19.76 24.51
N SER A 641 -5.05 18.47 24.25
CA SER A 641 -3.90 17.62 24.62
C SER A 641 -2.94 17.47 23.45
N GLN A 642 -1.62 17.50 23.71
CA GLN A 642 -0.58 17.38 22.68
C GLN A 642 0.06 15.99 22.73
N VAL A 643 0.12 15.32 21.56
CA VAL A 643 0.84 14.06 21.35
C VAL A 643 1.84 14.27 20.21
N ILE A 644 3.10 13.87 20.40
CA ILE A 644 4.12 13.95 19.35
C ILE A 644 4.03 12.68 18.50
N LEU A 645 3.81 12.84 17.20
CA LEU A 645 3.82 11.77 16.19
C LEU A 645 5.27 11.56 15.72
N PRO A 646 6.01 10.53 16.19
CA PRO A 646 7.46 10.55 16.07
C PRO A 646 7.93 10.40 14.62
N GLY A 647 8.80 11.31 14.14
CA GLY A 647 9.19 11.44 12.73
C GLY A 647 10.05 10.32 12.12
N TYR A 648 10.16 9.20 12.82
CA TYR A 648 10.75 7.92 12.38
C TYR A 648 9.72 6.78 12.31
N GLN A 649 8.47 7.06 12.69
CA GLN A 649 7.31 6.16 12.57
C GLN A 649 6.32 6.64 11.50
N LEU A 650 6.51 7.84 10.95
CA LEU A 650 5.77 8.38 9.81
C LEU A 650 6.34 7.81 8.50
N PHE A 651 5.46 7.28 7.66
CA PHE A 651 5.74 6.73 6.33
C PHE A 651 4.79 7.35 5.31
N SER A 652 4.86 6.96 4.03
CA SER A 652 3.93 7.44 2.98
C SER A 652 2.45 7.26 3.34
N SER A 653 2.11 6.11 3.92
CA SER A 653 0.77 5.81 4.45
C SER A 653 0.87 5.61 5.95
N ASN A 654 -0.03 6.26 6.70
CA ASN A 654 -0.07 6.23 8.16
C ASN A 654 -1.48 5.93 8.65
N ARG A 655 -1.56 5.28 9.81
CA ARG A 655 -2.80 5.05 10.56
C ARG A 655 -2.60 5.42 12.01
N LEU A 656 -3.52 6.22 12.53
CA LEU A 656 -3.72 6.46 13.96
C LEU A 656 -4.83 5.55 14.47
N ASP A 657 -4.56 4.81 15.54
CA ASP A 657 -5.57 4.05 16.30
C ASP A 657 -5.76 4.67 17.69
N PHE A 658 -7.02 4.90 18.05
CA PHE A 658 -7.43 5.63 19.25
C PHE A 658 -8.12 4.69 20.26
N VAL A 659 -7.32 4.06 21.13
CA VAL A 659 -7.79 3.02 22.04
C VAL A 659 -8.19 3.64 23.40
N PHE A 660 -9.50 3.71 23.65
CA PHE A 660 -10.07 4.21 24.92
C PHE A 660 -10.06 3.12 26.01
N GLU A 661 -9.07 3.14 26.90
CA GLU A 661 -9.07 2.32 28.11
C GLU A 661 -9.95 2.97 29.19
N LEU A 662 -11.28 2.85 29.04
CA LEU A 662 -12.24 3.30 30.03
C LEU A 662 -12.25 2.39 31.27
N ARG A 663 -12.36 3.02 32.43
CA ARG A 663 -12.51 2.40 33.75
C ARG A 663 -13.84 2.81 34.36
N ALA A 664 -14.58 1.84 34.89
CA ALA A 664 -15.86 2.09 35.55
C ALA A 664 -15.65 2.63 36.98
N SER A 665 -16.50 3.57 37.38
CA SER A 665 -16.65 4.04 38.76
C SER A 665 -17.11 2.90 39.67
N GLN A 666 -16.73 2.97 40.95
CA GLN A 666 -17.17 2.01 41.98
C GLN A 666 -18.69 2.08 42.25
N SER A 667 -19.34 3.16 41.80
CA SER A 667 -20.79 3.41 41.92
C SER A 667 -21.57 3.16 40.62
N ALA A 668 -20.97 2.54 39.60
CA ALA A 668 -21.65 2.26 38.34
C ALA A 668 -22.71 1.16 38.50
N ASP A 669 -23.97 1.48 38.20
CA ASP A 669 -24.95 0.46 37.79
C ASP A 669 -24.62 0.05 36.36
N CYS A 670 -24.48 -1.26 36.16
CA CYS A 670 -24.09 -1.84 34.87
C CYS A 670 -25.22 -2.58 34.17
N THR A 671 -26.42 -2.60 34.78
CA THR A 671 -27.65 -3.03 34.11
C THR A 671 -28.21 -1.94 33.19
N SER A 672 -27.90 -0.67 33.47
CA SER A 672 -28.37 0.52 32.77
C SER A 672 -27.29 1.22 31.93
N LEU A 673 -26.25 0.50 31.49
CA LEU A 673 -25.21 1.05 30.61
C LEU A 673 -25.73 1.22 29.17
N GLU A 674 -26.46 2.31 28.93
CA GLU A 674 -26.62 2.85 27.59
C GLU A 674 -25.23 3.35 27.11
N TRP A 675 -24.63 2.60 26.19
CA TRP A 675 -23.28 2.85 25.68
C TRP A 675 -23.25 4.19 24.95
N SER A 676 -22.68 5.20 25.61
CA SER A 676 -22.79 6.60 25.20
C SER A 676 -21.98 6.90 23.94
N ASP A 677 -22.66 7.08 22.81
CA ASP A 677 -22.15 7.57 21.51
C ASP A 677 -21.47 8.98 21.59
N ARG A 678 -21.27 9.52 22.80
CA ARG A 678 -20.91 10.92 23.12
C ARG A 678 -19.50 11.08 23.71
N THR A 679 -18.81 9.99 24.06
CA THR A 679 -17.37 10.03 24.37
C THR A 679 -16.58 9.78 23.09
N GLY A 680 -15.64 10.65 22.74
CA GLY A 680 -14.95 10.59 21.46
C GLY A 680 -13.91 11.68 21.23
N ILE A 681 -13.40 11.73 20.01
CA ILE A 681 -12.44 12.74 19.57
C ILE A 681 -13.20 13.84 18.83
N ASP A 682 -12.94 15.09 19.18
CA ASP A 682 -13.45 16.26 18.45
C ASP A 682 -12.91 16.25 17.00
N PRO A 683 -13.78 16.36 15.97
CA PRO A 683 -13.37 16.58 14.59
C PRO A 683 -12.39 17.74 14.41
N ASP A 684 -12.47 18.78 15.25
CA ASP A 684 -11.55 19.93 15.25
C ASP A 684 -10.16 19.65 15.84
N SER A 685 -9.88 18.41 16.27
CA SER A 685 -8.51 17.98 16.59
C SER A 685 -7.61 18.12 15.36
N LEU A 686 -6.35 18.56 15.54
CA LEU A 686 -5.44 18.89 14.43
C LEU A 686 -4.24 17.94 14.34
N ILE A 687 -3.81 17.61 13.13
CA ILE A 687 -2.45 17.13 12.84
C ILE A 687 -1.65 18.30 12.25
N ASP A 688 -0.51 18.61 12.85
CA ASP A 688 0.41 19.66 12.41
C ASP A 688 1.76 19.04 11.99
N LEU A 689 2.04 19.13 10.68
CA LEU A 689 3.33 18.77 10.08
C LEU A 689 4.12 19.99 9.58
N THR A 690 3.75 21.23 9.98
CA THR A 690 4.36 22.47 9.46
C THR A 690 5.83 22.68 9.86
N HIS A 691 6.34 21.86 10.77
CA HIS A 691 7.73 21.89 11.23
C HIS A 691 8.49 20.65 10.71
N VAL A 692 8.56 20.55 9.38
CA VAL A 692 9.22 19.47 8.64
C VAL A 692 10.09 20.04 7.52
N ALA A 693 10.97 19.21 6.95
CA ALA A 693 11.76 19.55 5.77
C ALA A 693 11.66 18.43 4.74
N HIS A 694 11.79 18.75 3.45
CA HIS A 694 11.81 17.75 2.37
C HIS A 694 13.27 17.38 2.06
N PHE A 695 13.71 16.19 2.47
CA PHE A 695 15.09 15.72 2.33
C PHE A 695 15.21 14.19 2.41
N ALA A 696 15.63 13.57 1.30
CA ALA A 696 15.72 12.10 1.17
C ALA A 696 17.01 11.63 0.47
N ALA A 697 17.39 10.39 0.72
CA ALA A 697 18.48 9.70 0.03
C ALA A 697 17.99 9.01 -1.26
N PHE A 698 18.75 9.16 -2.35
CA PHE A 698 18.52 8.44 -3.61
C PHE A 698 19.80 7.74 -4.10
N PRO A 699 19.71 6.57 -4.75
CA PRO A 699 18.47 5.86 -5.10
C PRO A 699 17.79 5.20 -3.90
N ASN A 700 16.46 5.09 -3.94
CA ASN A 700 15.66 4.44 -2.90
C ASN A 700 14.30 3.97 -3.43
N LEU A 701 14.20 2.69 -3.79
CA LEU A 701 12.98 2.07 -4.31
C LEU A 701 11.81 2.08 -3.33
N ALA A 702 12.03 2.23 -2.01
CA ALA A 702 10.94 2.31 -1.05
C ALA A 702 10.07 3.57 -1.23
N LEU A 703 10.67 4.69 -1.65
CA LEU A 703 9.94 5.94 -1.90
C LEU A 703 9.03 5.79 -3.14
N PHE A 704 9.56 5.15 -4.18
CA PHE A 704 8.79 4.78 -5.37
C PHE A 704 7.68 3.79 -5.03
N ALA A 705 7.99 2.72 -4.31
CA ALA A 705 7.05 1.66 -3.96
C ALA A 705 5.84 2.17 -3.17
N ASN A 706 6.05 3.10 -2.25
CA ASN A 706 5.00 3.55 -1.34
C ASN A 706 4.22 4.77 -1.85
N SER A 707 4.59 5.38 -2.98
CA SER A 707 3.94 6.63 -3.45
C SER A 707 4.22 7.08 -4.89
N GLY A 708 5.02 6.36 -5.68
CA GLY A 708 5.54 6.83 -6.97
C GLY A 708 6.61 7.93 -6.88
N PHE A 709 7.21 8.20 -5.71
CA PHE A 709 8.16 9.30 -5.54
C PHE A 709 9.56 8.93 -6.10
N PRO A 710 10.30 9.85 -6.75
CA PRO A 710 10.08 11.30 -6.86
C PRO A 710 9.12 11.75 -7.96
N PHE A 711 8.66 10.86 -8.83
CA PHE A 711 7.81 11.17 -9.99
C PHE A 711 6.47 11.79 -9.57
N SER A 712 5.90 11.34 -8.45
CA SER A 712 4.68 11.88 -7.83
C SER A 712 4.85 13.21 -7.07
N ARG A 713 6.07 13.77 -7.01
CA ARG A 713 6.35 15.08 -6.39
C ARG A 713 5.49 16.19 -7.00
N LEU A 714 5.21 16.10 -8.30
CA LEU A 714 4.15 16.84 -8.99
C LEU A 714 3.02 15.86 -9.25
N ALA A 715 1.81 16.12 -8.73
CA ALA A 715 0.73 15.12 -8.73
C ALA A 715 0.19 14.77 -10.14
N ASP A 716 0.53 15.56 -11.17
CA ASP A 716 0.21 15.33 -12.58
C ASP A 716 1.31 14.58 -13.36
N LEU A 717 2.45 14.28 -12.70
CA LEU A 717 3.69 13.72 -13.26
C LEU A 717 4.32 14.58 -14.38
N SER A 718 4.14 15.90 -14.33
CA SER A 718 4.63 16.84 -15.36
C SER A 718 6.15 16.91 -15.53
N ASP A 719 6.96 16.47 -14.56
CA ASP A 719 8.43 16.37 -14.65
C ASP A 719 8.95 14.97 -15.02
N THR A 720 8.05 14.07 -15.41
CA THR A 720 8.30 12.64 -15.60
C THR A 720 8.06 12.22 -17.06
N ALA A 721 8.82 11.22 -17.52
CA ALA A 721 8.56 10.51 -18.76
C ALA A 721 8.58 8.99 -18.54
N PHE A 722 7.71 8.27 -19.23
CA PHE A 722 7.80 6.82 -19.38
C PHE A 722 8.57 6.48 -20.66
N VAL A 723 9.40 5.44 -20.60
CA VAL A 723 10.13 4.92 -21.75
C VAL A 723 9.75 3.45 -21.93
N VAL A 724 9.24 3.10 -23.11
CA VAL A 724 8.71 1.76 -23.41
C VAL A 724 9.43 1.10 -24.58
N SER A 725 9.28 -0.22 -24.70
CA SER A 725 9.61 -0.98 -25.91
C SER A 725 8.86 -0.41 -27.13
N GLU A 726 9.50 -0.36 -28.30
CA GLU A 726 8.92 0.17 -29.56
C GLU A 726 7.68 -0.62 -30.02
N ALA A 727 7.67 -1.92 -29.80
CA ALA A 727 6.51 -2.79 -29.94
C ALA A 727 6.26 -3.51 -28.59
N PRO A 728 5.53 -2.89 -27.64
CA PRO A 728 5.36 -3.43 -26.31
C PRO A 728 4.32 -4.56 -26.29
N SER A 729 4.61 -5.62 -25.53
CA SER A 729 3.66 -6.70 -25.26
C SER A 729 2.47 -6.22 -24.42
N ALA A 730 1.39 -7.00 -24.44
CA ALA A 730 0.19 -6.72 -23.63
C ALA A 730 0.55 -6.66 -22.12
N GLU A 731 1.48 -7.49 -21.67
CA GLU A 731 1.99 -7.51 -20.31
C GLU A 731 2.84 -6.29 -19.94
N GLU A 732 3.68 -5.79 -20.85
CA GLU A 732 4.44 -4.53 -20.64
C GLU A 732 3.48 -3.34 -20.50
N VAL A 733 2.47 -3.25 -21.37
CA VAL A 733 1.44 -2.19 -21.29
C VAL A 733 0.59 -2.36 -20.03
N GLN A 734 0.18 -3.57 -19.66
CA GLN A 734 -0.56 -3.84 -18.42
C GLN A 734 0.24 -3.42 -17.19
N ALA A 735 1.54 -3.73 -17.11
CA ALA A 735 2.41 -3.28 -16.02
C ALA A 735 2.48 -1.74 -15.95
N PHE A 736 2.62 -1.05 -17.09
CA PHE A 736 2.56 0.41 -17.20
C PHE A 736 1.23 1.00 -16.71
N LEU A 737 0.09 0.42 -17.09
CA LEU A 737 -1.23 0.87 -16.64
C LEU A 737 -1.44 0.63 -15.13
N ASN A 738 -0.98 -0.50 -14.61
CA ASN A 738 -1.01 -0.82 -13.17
C ASN A 738 -0.20 0.22 -12.37
N ILE A 739 1.00 0.60 -12.84
CA ILE A 739 1.84 1.65 -12.23
C ILE A 739 1.06 2.97 -12.12
N LEU A 740 0.41 3.42 -13.20
CA LEU A 740 -0.32 4.69 -13.22
C LEU A 740 -1.60 4.66 -12.39
N GLY A 741 -2.32 3.53 -12.36
CA GLY A 741 -3.46 3.33 -11.46
C GLY A 741 -3.07 3.43 -9.99
N LYS A 742 -1.97 2.78 -9.59
CA LYS A 742 -1.45 2.83 -8.22
C LYS A 742 -0.95 4.23 -7.84
N ILE A 743 -0.20 4.91 -8.72
CA ILE A 743 0.28 6.27 -8.46
C ILE A 743 -0.91 7.24 -8.31
N ALA A 744 -1.99 7.06 -9.07
CA ALA A 744 -3.21 7.86 -8.93
C ALA A 744 -3.95 7.60 -7.60
N ASP A 745 -3.99 6.35 -7.09
CA ASP A 745 -4.45 6.14 -5.71
C ASP A 745 -3.52 6.80 -4.68
N ASP A 746 -2.20 6.66 -4.85
CA ASP A 746 -1.21 7.17 -3.89
C ASP A 746 -1.17 8.71 -3.79
N THR A 747 -1.49 9.44 -4.88
CA THR A 747 -1.57 10.92 -4.91
C THR A 747 -2.97 11.47 -4.68
N GLY A 748 -4.02 10.76 -5.14
CA GLY A 748 -5.40 11.25 -5.12
C GLY A 748 -5.87 11.94 -6.41
N ILE A 749 -5.11 11.88 -7.51
CA ILE A 749 -5.48 12.45 -8.82
C ILE A 749 -4.85 11.64 -9.97
N PRO A 750 -5.51 11.47 -11.13
CA PRO A 750 -4.90 10.83 -12.28
C PRO A 750 -3.75 11.65 -12.86
N ALA A 751 -2.65 10.97 -13.19
CA ALA A 751 -1.53 11.60 -13.89
C ALA A 751 -1.94 11.97 -15.32
N THR A 752 -1.60 13.18 -15.77
CA THR A 752 -2.08 13.75 -17.05
C THR A 752 -1.03 14.54 -17.83
N ARG A 753 0.17 14.77 -17.28
CA ARG A 753 1.23 15.57 -17.90
C ARG A 753 2.59 14.86 -18.01
N TYR A 754 2.63 13.56 -17.70
CA TYR A 754 3.78 12.72 -18.04
C TYR A 754 3.92 12.63 -19.56
N ALA A 755 5.17 12.57 -20.04
CA ALA A 755 5.48 12.19 -21.42
C ALA A 755 5.60 10.67 -21.54
N ILE A 756 5.48 10.13 -22.75
CA ILE A 756 5.84 8.75 -23.05
C ILE A 756 6.52 8.69 -24.41
N VAL A 757 7.62 7.94 -24.48
CA VAL A 757 8.44 7.74 -25.68
C VAL A 757 8.87 6.28 -25.79
N ASP A 758 9.20 5.85 -26.99
CA ASP A 758 9.92 4.58 -27.20
C ASP A 758 11.41 4.68 -26.78
N ALA A 759 12.06 3.53 -26.73
CA ALA A 759 13.48 3.38 -26.39
C ALA A 759 14.48 4.06 -27.34
N ALA A 760 14.10 4.44 -28.57
CA ALA A 760 14.97 5.13 -29.52
C ALA A 760 14.90 6.66 -29.36
N HIS A 761 13.75 7.20 -28.92
CA HIS A 761 13.55 8.64 -28.69
C HIS A 761 13.84 9.09 -27.25
N VAL A 762 14.45 8.25 -26.40
CA VAL A 762 14.71 8.56 -24.97
C VAL A 762 15.52 9.85 -24.74
N ASP A 763 16.43 10.21 -25.64
CA ASP A 763 17.23 11.45 -25.54
C ASP A 763 16.37 12.72 -25.62
N THR A 764 15.15 12.64 -26.18
CA THR A 764 14.21 13.78 -26.26
C THR A 764 13.59 14.16 -24.92
N VAL A 765 13.70 13.30 -23.90
CA VAL A 765 13.17 13.50 -22.53
C VAL A 765 14.26 13.48 -21.47
N ALA A 766 15.52 13.74 -21.85
CA ALA A 766 16.67 13.77 -20.96
C ALA A 766 16.53 14.72 -19.75
N ASP A 767 15.70 15.76 -19.87
CA ASP A 767 15.41 16.74 -18.82
C ASP A 767 14.35 16.28 -17.80
N ARG A 768 13.84 15.04 -17.90
CA ARG A 768 12.80 14.47 -17.03
C ARG A 768 13.32 13.33 -16.16
N ASN A 769 12.57 13.01 -15.10
CA ASN A 769 12.76 11.74 -14.39
C ASN A 769 12.15 10.61 -15.24
N LEU A 770 12.83 9.48 -15.37
CA LEU A 770 12.46 8.41 -16.29
C LEU A 770 11.94 7.16 -15.57
N ILE A 771 10.80 6.63 -16.02
CA ILE A 771 10.34 5.28 -15.67
C ILE A 771 10.47 4.42 -16.92
N VAL A 772 11.47 3.53 -16.95
CA VAL A 772 11.71 2.63 -18.09
C VAL A 772 10.97 1.32 -17.82
N VAL A 773 10.02 0.93 -18.67
CA VAL A 773 9.23 -0.30 -18.53
C VAL A 773 9.44 -1.16 -19.77
N GLY A 774 9.86 -2.41 -19.60
CA GLY A 774 10.00 -3.32 -20.72
C GLY A 774 10.53 -4.71 -20.38
N LEU A 775 10.80 -5.52 -21.41
CA LEU A 775 11.50 -6.79 -21.28
C LEU A 775 13.02 -6.65 -21.57
N ASP A 776 13.84 -7.48 -20.92
CA ASP A 776 15.30 -7.54 -21.07
C ASP A 776 15.73 -8.21 -22.40
N SER A 777 15.20 -7.73 -23.54
CA SER A 777 15.66 -8.18 -24.86
C SER A 777 17.07 -7.65 -25.17
N PRO A 778 17.86 -8.28 -26.07
CA PRO A 778 19.23 -7.87 -26.36
C PRO A 778 19.38 -6.40 -26.75
N ASP A 779 18.42 -5.87 -27.51
CA ASP A 779 18.43 -4.50 -28.03
C ASP A 779 17.64 -3.50 -27.14
N SER A 780 17.03 -3.96 -26.05
CA SER A 780 16.27 -3.11 -25.13
C SER A 780 17.12 -2.00 -24.48
N LEU A 781 16.48 -0.90 -24.09
CA LEU A 781 17.13 0.15 -23.29
C LEU A 781 17.58 -0.40 -21.93
N LEU A 782 16.79 -1.31 -21.33
CA LEU A 782 17.13 -2.01 -20.09
C LEU A 782 18.46 -2.75 -20.20
N ARG A 783 18.69 -3.49 -21.29
CA ARG A 783 19.96 -4.19 -21.55
C ARG A 783 21.10 -3.21 -21.81
N LYS A 784 20.86 -2.12 -22.55
CA LYS A 784 21.84 -1.05 -22.80
C LYS A 784 22.26 -0.31 -21.52
N TRP A 785 21.37 -0.20 -20.53
CA TRP A 785 21.60 0.49 -19.25
C TRP A 785 21.88 -0.47 -18.07
N GLU A 786 22.06 -1.78 -18.30
CA GLU A 786 22.33 -2.79 -17.26
C GLU A 786 23.53 -2.41 -16.35
N SER A 787 24.52 -1.70 -16.89
CA SER A 787 25.74 -1.27 -16.18
C SER A 787 25.47 -0.24 -15.07
N TYR A 788 24.30 0.40 -15.05
CA TYR A 788 23.89 1.35 -14.00
C TYR A 788 23.11 0.68 -12.85
N ASN A 789 22.61 -0.55 -13.04
CA ASN A 789 21.95 -1.34 -11.98
C ASN A 789 22.97 -1.72 -10.89
N SER A 790 22.51 -1.91 -9.65
CA SER A 790 23.36 -2.44 -8.57
C SER A 790 23.50 -3.97 -8.58
N VAL A 791 22.66 -4.67 -9.34
CA VAL A 791 22.70 -6.11 -9.61
C VAL A 791 22.60 -6.31 -11.12
N HIS A 792 23.48 -7.15 -11.68
CA HIS A 792 23.49 -7.48 -13.11
C HIS A 792 23.11 -8.96 -13.26
N ILE A 793 22.13 -9.25 -14.13
CA ILE A 793 21.53 -10.57 -14.29
C ILE A 793 21.69 -11.00 -15.74
N THR A 794 22.49 -12.04 -15.95
CA THR A 794 22.72 -12.65 -17.26
C THR A 794 22.11 -14.06 -17.27
N SER A 795 22.01 -14.68 -18.45
CA SER A 795 21.48 -16.04 -18.59
C SER A 795 22.28 -17.11 -17.84
N THR A 796 23.56 -16.84 -17.50
CA THR A 796 24.48 -17.80 -16.87
C THR A 796 25.05 -17.34 -15.52
N SER A 797 24.88 -16.07 -15.13
CA SER A 797 25.52 -15.53 -13.92
C SER A 797 24.77 -14.32 -13.35
N VAL A 798 24.93 -14.12 -12.03
CA VAL A 798 24.45 -12.94 -11.30
C VAL A 798 25.61 -12.33 -10.54
N SER A 799 25.91 -11.08 -10.84
CA SER A 799 26.90 -10.25 -10.15
C SER A 799 26.22 -9.02 -9.54
N ALA A 800 26.90 -8.33 -8.63
CA ALA A 800 26.38 -7.13 -7.99
C ALA A 800 27.51 -6.16 -7.66
N VAL A 801 27.18 -4.87 -7.64
CA VAL A 801 28.07 -3.79 -7.23
C VAL A 801 28.48 -4.02 -5.77
N PRO A 802 29.77 -4.26 -5.47
CA PRO A 802 30.20 -4.65 -4.14
C PRO A 802 29.92 -3.56 -3.12
N GLN A 803 29.54 -3.99 -1.92
CA GLN A 803 29.29 -3.13 -0.78
C GLN A 803 30.51 -2.25 -0.46
N PRO A 804 30.31 -1.01 0.01
CA PRO A 804 31.41 -0.16 0.48
C PRO A 804 32.22 -0.87 1.58
N SER A 805 33.54 -0.69 1.54
CA SER A 805 34.48 -1.21 2.54
C SER A 805 34.26 -0.56 3.91
N PHE A 806 34.85 -1.12 4.98
CA PHE A 806 34.75 -0.55 6.32
C PHE A 806 35.13 0.95 6.37
N PHE A 807 36.24 1.33 5.73
CA PHE A 807 36.68 2.72 5.63
C PHE A 807 35.74 3.59 4.80
N GLN A 808 35.13 3.06 3.73
CA GLN A 808 34.15 3.81 2.95
C GLN A 808 32.86 4.04 3.75
N ARG A 809 32.35 3.03 4.47
CA ARG A 809 31.19 3.15 5.36
C ARG A 809 31.42 4.17 6.48
N LEU A 810 32.64 4.21 7.04
CA LEU A 810 33.03 5.17 8.09
C LEU A 810 32.86 6.63 7.65
N PHE A 811 33.04 6.92 6.36
CA PHE A 811 32.89 8.26 5.77
C PHE A 811 31.65 8.41 4.88
N GLN A 812 30.67 7.50 4.97
CA GLN A 812 29.37 7.65 4.33
C GLN A 812 28.33 8.13 5.35
N PRO A 813 27.44 9.08 4.99
CA PRO A 813 26.36 9.50 5.87
C PRO A 813 25.36 8.36 6.13
N PHE A 814 25.07 8.13 7.41
CA PHE A 814 24.03 7.24 7.90
C PHE A 814 22.64 7.93 7.91
N ASP A 815 21.62 7.27 7.36
CA ASP A 815 20.22 7.69 7.41
C ASP A 815 19.35 6.50 7.90
N PRO A 816 18.79 6.54 9.11
CA PRO A 816 18.06 5.40 9.69
C PRO A 816 16.78 5.01 8.93
N ARG A 817 16.34 5.80 7.92
CA ARG A 817 15.17 5.50 7.08
C ARG A 817 15.42 4.49 5.95
N ALA A 818 16.67 4.13 5.66
CA ALA A 818 17.01 3.24 4.53
C ALA A 818 17.99 2.12 4.94
N PRO A 819 17.89 0.90 4.37
CA PRO A 819 18.67 -0.26 4.82
C PRO A 819 20.18 -0.10 4.60
N TYR A 820 21.00 -0.47 5.59
CA TYR A 820 22.49 -0.45 5.52
C TYR A 820 23.11 -1.86 5.37
N TYR A 821 22.27 -2.89 5.25
CA TYR A 821 22.67 -4.26 4.91
C TYR A 821 22.21 -4.58 3.50
N ALA A 822 22.97 -5.43 2.80
CA ALA A 822 22.51 -6.02 1.55
C ALA A 822 21.39 -7.03 1.85
N GLY A 823 20.24 -6.87 1.18
CA GLY A 823 19.21 -7.90 1.14
C GLY A 823 19.59 -9.07 0.21
N ALA A 824 18.78 -10.11 0.20
CA ALA A 824 19.11 -11.41 -0.40
C ALA A 824 18.76 -11.54 -1.90
N ALA A 825 18.57 -10.43 -2.63
CA ALA A 825 18.18 -10.47 -4.04
C ALA A 825 19.21 -11.19 -4.94
N VAL A 826 20.51 -11.08 -4.62
CA VAL A 826 21.58 -11.71 -5.39
C VAL A 826 21.55 -13.23 -5.22
N GLU A 827 21.33 -13.70 -4.00
CA GLU A 827 21.14 -15.11 -3.66
C GLU A 827 19.85 -15.65 -4.29
N LEU A 828 18.74 -14.91 -4.19
CA LEU A 828 17.45 -15.29 -4.77
C LEU A 828 17.52 -15.39 -6.30
N ALA A 829 18.18 -14.45 -6.97
CA ALA A 829 18.40 -14.48 -8.41
C ALA A 829 19.30 -15.66 -8.82
N ARG A 830 20.39 -15.95 -8.08
CA ARG A 830 21.25 -17.12 -8.35
C ARG A 830 20.50 -18.45 -8.23
N MET A 831 19.60 -18.58 -7.25
CA MET A 831 18.75 -19.77 -7.08
C MET A 831 17.67 -19.93 -8.15
N ASN A 832 17.43 -18.90 -8.98
CA ASN A 832 16.38 -18.87 -10.00
C ASN A 832 16.89 -18.45 -11.39
N LEU A 833 18.20 -18.58 -11.64
CA LEU A 833 18.80 -18.40 -12.97
C LEU A 833 18.05 -19.24 -14.02
N GLY A 834 17.68 -18.61 -15.13
CA GLY A 834 16.92 -19.22 -16.23
C GLY A 834 15.40 -19.36 -16.01
N LYS A 835 14.86 -19.00 -14.83
CA LYS A 835 13.40 -18.96 -14.60
C LYS A 835 12.78 -17.61 -14.99
N PRO A 836 11.44 -17.50 -15.10
CA PRO A 836 10.76 -16.21 -15.18
C PRO A 836 11.03 -15.33 -13.95
N TYR A 837 11.40 -14.08 -14.19
CA TYR A 837 11.59 -13.06 -13.15
C TYR A 837 11.26 -11.65 -13.65
N ALA A 838 11.00 -10.78 -12.69
CA ALA A 838 10.95 -9.33 -12.88
C ALA A 838 11.87 -8.64 -11.84
N TYR A 839 12.17 -7.37 -12.06
CA TYR A 839 12.93 -6.55 -11.14
C TYR A 839 12.53 -5.08 -11.22
N MET A 840 12.84 -4.35 -10.16
CA MET A 840 12.91 -2.89 -10.18
C MET A 840 14.36 -2.48 -9.86
N SER A 841 14.90 -1.48 -10.52
CA SER A 841 16.17 -0.85 -10.18
C SER A 841 16.04 0.66 -10.21
N SER A 842 16.71 1.36 -9.29
CA SER A 842 16.75 2.83 -9.27
C SER A 842 18.18 3.33 -9.29
N TYR A 843 18.45 4.28 -10.18
CA TYR A 843 19.78 4.86 -10.37
C TYR A 843 19.68 6.32 -10.89
N TRP A 844 20.82 7.00 -10.96
CA TRP A 844 20.92 8.33 -11.55
C TRP A 844 20.93 8.23 -13.07
N SER A 845 20.20 9.11 -13.76
CA SER A 845 20.07 9.06 -15.21
C SER A 845 21.43 9.20 -15.90
N PRO A 846 21.74 8.37 -16.92
CA PRO A 846 22.92 8.56 -17.73
C PRO A 846 22.85 9.81 -18.61
N LEU A 847 21.66 10.41 -18.76
CA LEU A 847 21.41 11.60 -19.58
C LEU A 847 21.50 12.91 -18.76
N ASP A 848 21.05 12.92 -17.50
CA ASP A 848 21.23 14.04 -16.56
C ASP A 848 21.53 13.51 -15.13
N ALA A 849 22.69 13.89 -14.59
CA ALA A 849 23.14 13.53 -13.24
C ALA A 849 22.24 14.07 -12.09
N ASN A 850 21.20 14.85 -12.39
CA ASN A 850 20.18 15.35 -11.48
C ASN A 850 18.77 14.80 -11.74
N ARG A 851 18.64 13.81 -12.63
CA ARG A 851 17.42 13.04 -12.84
C ARG A 851 17.58 11.61 -12.36
N ILE A 852 16.46 11.01 -11.96
CA ILE A 852 16.40 9.64 -11.45
C ILE A 852 15.71 8.76 -12.49
N VAL A 853 16.25 7.56 -12.66
CA VAL A 853 15.64 6.47 -13.41
C VAL A 853 15.07 5.48 -12.41
N VAL A 854 13.87 4.96 -12.69
CA VAL A 854 13.42 3.66 -12.19
C VAL A 854 13.20 2.75 -13.39
N ALA A 855 14.00 1.70 -13.49
CA ALA A 855 13.89 0.65 -14.49
C ALA A 855 13.07 -0.49 -13.93
N ILE A 856 12.02 -0.91 -14.64
CA ILE A 856 11.09 -1.98 -14.29
C ILE A 856 11.16 -2.99 -15.42
N GLY A 857 11.90 -4.08 -15.18
CA GLY A 857 12.35 -5.00 -16.21
C GLY A 857 12.13 -6.47 -15.86
N GLY A 858 12.47 -7.36 -16.77
CA GLY A 858 12.41 -8.80 -16.56
C GLY A 858 12.57 -9.60 -17.84
N ASN A 859 12.73 -10.91 -17.72
CA ASN A 859 12.79 -11.82 -18.86
C ASN A 859 11.42 -12.38 -19.28
N ASN A 860 10.33 -11.96 -18.62
CA ASN A 860 8.99 -12.50 -18.84
C ASN A 860 7.88 -11.49 -18.47
N GLY A 861 6.92 -11.29 -19.37
CA GLY A 861 5.82 -10.35 -19.17
C GLY A 861 4.88 -10.71 -18.01
N GLN A 862 4.54 -11.99 -17.85
CA GLN A 862 3.66 -12.44 -16.76
C GLN A 862 4.32 -12.23 -15.38
N ALA A 863 5.65 -12.27 -15.28
CA ALA A 863 6.38 -11.90 -14.07
C ALA A 863 6.31 -10.38 -13.76
N LEU A 864 6.34 -9.51 -14.79
CA LEU A 864 6.11 -8.06 -14.62
C LEU A 864 4.67 -7.76 -14.15
N VAL A 865 3.69 -8.43 -14.74
CA VAL A 865 2.27 -8.32 -14.35
C VAL A 865 2.06 -8.78 -12.91
N GLU A 866 2.59 -9.95 -12.52
CA GLU A 866 2.43 -10.43 -11.14
C GLU A 866 3.20 -9.58 -10.13
N MET A 867 4.38 -9.04 -10.49
CA MET A 867 5.12 -8.09 -9.64
C MET A 867 4.33 -6.79 -9.40
N THR A 868 3.74 -6.20 -10.46
CA THR A 868 2.93 -4.97 -10.31
C THR A 868 1.60 -5.22 -9.60
N LYS A 869 1.00 -6.41 -9.76
CA LYS A 869 -0.20 -6.85 -9.03
C LYS A 869 0.06 -7.13 -7.54
N GLN A 870 1.21 -7.68 -7.18
CA GLN A 870 1.57 -7.93 -5.77
C GLN A 870 2.12 -6.68 -5.05
N TRP A 871 2.25 -5.55 -5.75
CA TRP A 871 2.72 -4.27 -5.19
C TRP A 871 1.65 -3.51 -4.38
N GLU A 872 0.53 -4.17 -4.07
CA GLU A 872 -0.40 -3.73 -3.02
C GLU A 872 -0.42 -4.67 -1.81
N ASP A 873 0.26 -5.82 -1.88
CA ASP A 873 0.49 -6.68 -0.73
C ASP A 873 1.51 -6.02 0.21
N PRO A 874 1.19 -5.78 1.50
CA PRO A 874 2.15 -5.22 2.46
C PRO A 874 3.39 -6.08 2.67
N ASP A 875 3.30 -7.41 2.58
CA ASP A 875 4.42 -8.34 2.79
C ASP A 875 5.42 -8.31 1.62
N ILE A 876 4.97 -7.93 0.42
CA ILE A 876 5.83 -7.69 -0.75
C ILE A 876 6.31 -6.23 -0.78
N THR A 877 5.41 -5.26 -0.59
CA THR A 877 5.71 -3.83 -0.65
C THR A 877 6.73 -3.41 0.41
N SER A 878 6.66 -3.98 1.62
CA SER A 878 7.65 -3.74 2.68
C SER A 878 9.05 -4.25 2.34
N LYS A 879 9.20 -5.16 1.36
CA LYS A 879 10.49 -5.62 0.84
C LYS A 879 11.02 -4.81 -0.34
N ILE A 880 10.22 -3.95 -0.99
CA ILE A 880 10.71 -3.11 -2.08
C ILE A 880 11.52 -1.95 -1.49
N GLN A 881 12.83 -2.18 -1.33
CA GLN A 881 13.76 -1.24 -0.69
C GLN A 881 15.08 -1.12 -1.49
N GLY A 882 15.97 -0.23 -1.06
CA GLY A 882 17.33 -0.15 -1.60
C GLY A 882 17.38 0.44 -3.02
N ASP A 883 18.29 -0.05 -3.85
CA ASP A 883 18.48 0.40 -5.24
C ASP A 883 18.20 -0.68 -6.30
N PHE A 884 17.92 -1.92 -5.87
CA PHE A 884 17.44 -3.00 -6.73
C PHE A 884 16.51 -3.93 -5.94
N PHE A 885 15.48 -4.46 -6.60
CA PHE A 885 14.51 -5.41 -6.05
C PHE A 885 14.28 -6.52 -7.09
N TYR A 886 14.42 -7.78 -6.69
CA TYR A 886 14.24 -8.95 -7.54
C TYR A 886 12.98 -9.70 -7.15
N PHE A 887 12.17 -10.08 -8.14
CA PHE A 887 10.90 -10.77 -7.95
C PHE A 887 10.79 -12.02 -8.84
N THR A 888 10.46 -13.16 -8.23
CA THR A 888 10.13 -14.40 -8.92
C THR A 888 9.20 -15.24 -8.05
N ASP A 889 8.26 -15.98 -8.65
CA ASP A 889 7.52 -17.05 -7.96
C ASP A 889 6.89 -16.59 -6.61
N GLY A 890 6.17 -15.46 -6.66
CA GLY A 890 5.52 -14.83 -5.49
C GLY A 890 6.46 -14.34 -4.39
N ARG A 891 7.75 -14.19 -4.67
CA ARG A 891 8.79 -13.83 -3.70
C ARG A 891 9.65 -12.69 -4.20
N GLY A 892 9.58 -11.57 -3.47
CA GLY A 892 10.50 -10.44 -3.59
C GLY A 892 11.64 -10.49 -2.56
N GLU A 893 12.82 -9.99 -2.96
CA GLU A 893 13.95 -9.61 -2.08
C GLU A 893 14.68 -8.39 -2.67
N PHE A 894 15.35 -7.60 -1.83
CA PHE A 894 16.05 -6.37 -2.26
C PHE A 894 17.58 -6.47 -2.26
N TYR A 895 18.23 -5.46 -2.84
CA TYR A 895 19.64 -5.15 -2.73
C TYR A 895 19.83 -3.62 -2.57
N THR A 896 20.98 -3.23 -2.00
CA THR A 896 21.36 -1.82 -1.84
C THR A 896 22.87 -1.70 -1.96
N SER A 897 23.39 -1.09 -3.02
CA SER A 897 24.84 -0.79 -3.16
C SER A 897 25.35 0.22 -2.12
N ASN A 898 24.44 0.88 -1.41
CA ASN A 898 24.69 1.98 -0.48
C ASN A 898 25.39 3.21 -1.12
N ARG A 899 25.30 3.37 -2.45
CA ARG A 899 25.78 4.55 -3.19
C ARG A 899 24.69 5.62 -3.25
N ARG A 900 24.61 6.46 -2.20
CA ARG A 900 23.52 7.45 -2.03
C ARG A 900 23.99 8.89 -2.24
N LYS A 901 23.18 9.67 -2.97
CA LYS A 901 23.20 11.14 -3.09
C LYS A 901 21.92 11.65 -2.43
N PHE A 902 22.06 12.58 -1.49
CA PHE A 902 20.91 13.17 -0.78
C PHE A 902 20.38 14.39 -1.55
N VAL A 903 19.06 14.52 -1.62
CA VAL A 903 18.34 15.57 -2.34
C VAL A 903 17.32 16.21 -1.41
N GLY A 904 17.14 17.53 -1.53
CA GLY A 904 16.17 18.30 -0.78
C GLY A 904 16.82 19.49 -0.08
N GLN A 905 16.12 20.06 0.89
CA GLN A 905 16.56 21.24 1.64
C GLN A 905 16.45 20.97 3.14
N LEU A 906 17.46 21.36 3.91
CA LEU A 906 17.45 21.30 5.37
C LEU A 906 17.75 22.70 5.94
N PRO A 907 17.04 23.14 6.99
CA PRO A 907 17.45 24.29 7.80
C PRO A 907 18.90 24.12 8.28
N ILE A 908 19.68 25.21 8.35
CA ILE A 908 21.13 25.16 8.61
C ILE A 908 21.46 24.34 9.88
N TRP A 909 20.69 24.53 10.96
CA TRP A 909 20.85 23.79 12.21
C TRP A 909 20.54 22.29 12.07
N TRP A 910 19.51 21.93 11.30
CA TRP A 910 19.20 20.52 11.02
C TRP A 910 20.25 19.88 10.11
N ARG A 911 20.82 20.62 9.16
CA ARG A 911 21.95 20.13 8.35
C ARG A 911 23.19 19.85 9.20
N ILE A 912 23.45 20.67 10.23
CA ILE A 912 24.52 20.45 11.21
C ILE A 912 24.22 19.21 12.08
N GLN A 913 23.00 19.09 12.62
CA GLN A 913 22.58 17.93 13.42
C GLN A 913 22.64 16.62 12.62
N TRP A 914 22.15 16.63 11.38
CA TRP A 914 22.22 15.52 10.44
C TRP A 914 23.68 15.15 10.17
N LEU A 915 24.54 16.10 9.79
CA LEU A 915 25.96 15.82 9.53
C LEU A 915 26.66 15.22 10.77
N ALA A 916 26.38 15.73 11.97
CA ALA A 916 26.95 15.21 13.21
C ALA A 916 26.46 13.79 13.56
N GLY A 917 25.18 13.48 13.33
CA GLY A 917 24.62 12.14 13.56
C GLY A 917 25.00 11.12 12.50
N SER A 918 24.90 11.51 11.22
CA SER A 918 25.15 10.65 10.07
C SER A 918 26.60 10.19 9.94
N PHE A 919 27.56 10.97 10.45
CA PHE A 919 28.97 10.58 10.50
C PHE A 919 29.39 9.97 11.85
N GLY A 920 28.43 9.55 12.69
CA GLY A 920 28.61 9.09 14.08
C GLY A 920 30.00 8.53 14.46
N PRO A 921 30.47 7.40 13.90
CA PRO A 921 31.78 6.84 14.25
C PRO A 921 32.98 7.69 13.79
N ALA A 922 32.93 8.35 12.63
CA ALA A 922 33.98 9.27 12.20
C ALA A 922 33.98 10.56 13.03
N ALA A 923 32.81 11.09 13.37
CA ALA A 923 32.66 12.23 14.28
C ALA A 923 33.18 11.90 15.68
N PHE A 924 32.91 10.68 16.18
CA PHE A 924 33.44 10.18 17.45
C PHE A 924 34.97 10.05 17.43
N ILE A 925 35.56 9.54 16.34
CA ILE A 925 37.03 9.52 16.13
C ILE A 925 37.59 10.96 16.11
N LEU A 926 36.96 11.89 15.38
CA LEU A 926 37.40 13.30 15.34
C LEU A 926 37.32 13.96 16.71
N ILE A 927 36.28 13.66 17.52
CA ILE A 927 36.15 14.13 18.90
C ILE A 927 37.26 13.54 19.78
N ILE A 928 37.59 12.25 19.66
CA ILE A 928 38.72 11.62 20.36
C ILE A 928 40.04 12.28 19.95
N CYS A 929 40.29 12.49 18.65
CA CYS A 929 41.48 13.19 18.17
C CYS A 929 41.56 14.63 18.71
N ALA A 930 40.45 15.37 18.72
CA ALA A 930 40.40 16.72 19.28
C ALA A 930 40.68 16.74 20.80
N ILE A 931 40.12 15.79 21.57
CA ILE A 931 40.40 15.63 22.99
C ILE A 931 41.87 15.29 23.25
N LEU A 932 42.47 14.39 22.45
CA LEU A 932 43.88 14.02 22.55
C LEU A 932 44.81 15.20 22.22
N ILE A 933 44.52 15.95 21.15
CA ILE A 933 45.25 17.18 20.79
C ILE A 933 45.13 18.22 21.91
N PHE A 934 43.93 18.41 22.48
CA PHE A 934 43.70 19.34 23.58
C PHE A 934 44.45 18.93 24.85
N ALA A 935 44.44 17.64 25.21
CA ALA A 935 45.20 17.11 26.33
C ALA A 935 46.72 17.31 26.15
N VAL A 936 47.27 17.01 24.96
CA VAL A 936 48.69 17.21 24.65
C VAL A 936 49.08 18.69 24.64
N THR A 937 48.22 19.59 24.14
CA THR A 937 48.48 21.04 24.18
C THR A 937 48.44 21.60 25.60
N ILE A 938 47.48 21.16 26.44
CA ILE A 938 47.47 21.50 27.88
C ILE A 938 48.72 20.97 28.58
N GLN A 939 49.12 19.72 28.35
CA GLN A 939 50.31 19.13 28.97
C GLN A 939 51.58 19.90 28.58
N ARG A 940 51.73 20.27 27.31
CA ARG A 940 52.86 21.08 26.83
C ARG A 940 52.84 22.51 27.38
N PHE A 941 51.67 23.14 27.45
CA PHE A 941 51.53 24.49 28.02
C PHE A 941 51.83 24.50 29.52
N ALA A 942 51.31 23.53 30.28
CA ALA A 942 51.58 23.36 31.70
C ALA A 942 53.07 23.09 31.97
N ALA A 943 53.72 22.22 31.19
CA ALA A 943 55.16 21.97 31.30
C ALA A 943 56.00 23.23 30.99
N TYR A 944 55.65 23.99 29.94
CA TYR A 944 56.29 25.28 29.64
C TYR A 944 56.13 26.28 30.80
N HIS A 945 54.92 26.39 31.37
CA HIS A 945 54.66 27.30 32.49
C HIS A 945 55.34 26.88 33.80
N ALA A 946 55.41 25.57 34.08
CA ALA A 946 56.14 25.03 35.23
C ALA A 946 57.64 25.31 35.11
N ASN A 947 58.26 25.04 33.95
CA ASN A 947 59.67 25.34 33.70
C ASN A 947 59.95 26.85 33.84
N LYS A 948 59.03 27.70 33.37
CA LYS A 948 59.12 29.18 33.49
C LYS A 948 58.92 29.70 34.92
N LEU A 949 58.29 28.93 35.80
CA LEU A 949 58.17 29.23 37.24
C LEU A 949 59.38 28.72 38.04
N LEU A 950 59.97 27.59 37.63
CA LEU A 950 61.22 27.08 38.20
C LEU A 950 62.41 27.99 37.85
N ALA A 951 62.50 28.44 36.59
CA ALA A 951 63.47 29.44 36.11
C ALA A 951 63.14 30.91 36.53
N ARG A 952 62.36 31.07 37.60
CA ARG A 952 62.09 32.32 38.34
C ARG A 952 62.25 32.12 39.86
N ARG A 953 62.82 30.99 40.27
CA ARG A 953 63.02 30.54 41.66
C ARG A 953 64.44 30.01 41.87
N ALA A 954 65.03 29.42 40.83
CA ALA A 954 66.44 29.62 40.51
C ALA A 954 66.64 30.99 39.85
#